data_AF-A0A6I5WPU9-F1
#
_entry.id   AF-A0A6I5WPU9-F1
#
_cell.length_a   1.000
_cell.length_b   1.000
_cell.length_c   1.000
_cell.angle_alpha   90.00
_cell.angle_beta   90.00
_cell.angle_gamma   90.00
#
_symmetry.space_group_name_H-M   'P 1'
#
loop_
_entity.id
_entity.type
_entity.pdbx_description
1 polymer ?
#
loop_
_entity_poly.entity_id
_entity_poly.type
_entity_poly.pdbx_seq_one_letter_code
_entity_poly.pdbx_strand_id
1 'polypeptide(L)'
;MTDLGRGIYEHLITRGMAARLRHVDPALIQQASLDPADAPAALARHIATLAYRALHAVASGDDKLARQVQLANRIADAIADLNPQAATKHDQVADAKNLLHAIAAPPTPPAQPAFPPRPTTPLSTGALLVNGRHQPRIGHEVTHEMASADQVDLLCAFIKWHGLRIVEPAIRDLIGRGGRLRVITTTYLGATDQRALDRLAELGADIKISYETRTTRLHAKAWLFRRRTGTTTAYVGSSNLSKAALVDGVEWNVRISNLEQPHVIDTFTATFEDYWNDPAFEDYEPGKDADRLRIALRGERPDEAPTEIANLDVRPYPYQAEILADLDAERKVHGRWRNLVVMATGTGKTVVAALDYRRLHREKTVDSLLFVAHQEQILRQSLATFRQVMGDGSFGETLVGGREPQHWRHVFASIQSLHRREINPEAYDMVIVDEFHHAEAPTYARLLERLRPRVLLGLTATPDRSDGGDVRRWFDGRAAVELHLWEALERQLLAPFQYFGLHDDVDLSQLRWKRGQGYDPSDLDGVYTGNHARARMVLRAVRDTVDVGRMRALGFCVSIGHAEFMADWFTKHGVPSAAITSGVGPAERQTLIKDFRDGTLRVLFTVDLFNEGVDLPMVDTILMLRPTESATIFLQQLGRGLRLDDDKPCLTVLDFIGGQHANFRFDLRWRALTGVSRRAITEAVRDDFPSLPSGCHVQLDRVAKDIVLANLKSAMPTSKTGLTRELRLLGDVSLAEFLREAGVEIEDVYRSASIGGWAGLRRLAGLETPPTGPDDRELGRAIGRMLHLDDPERLDLLARVAAGERPEAGRLWDLLHFDLWGPNAPLAERAERLSRLWAEPVRCAELGQVAEVLRDRIHRVTVPVDGLPLHVHARYSRNEACAAFGMPNPGSLREGVKWLPDAQADLFFVTLVKSEEHYSPTTMYADRAITETLFQWESQSTTSSASATGQRYINHEKQGSTVHLFVRETKVADRDLGAPAYLYAGPMTYQEHSGDRPMRIIWKLAHALPADVYAAARAIAA
;
A
#
# COMPACT_ATOMS: atom_id res chain seq x y z
N MET A 1 -43.97 20.23 -5.50
CA MET A 1 -43.53 19.17 -6.43
C MET A 1 -43.51 17.87 -5.64
N THR A 2 -44.14 16.84 -6.19
CA THR A 2 -44.44 15.55 -5.59
C THR A 2 -43.18 14.81 -5.16
N ASP A 3 -43.10 14.43 -3.88
CA ASP A 3 -41.99 13.68 -3.26
C ASP A 3 -41.70 12.31 -3.91
N LEU A 4 -42.53 11.83 -4.85
CA LEU A 4 -42.33 10.57 -5.55
C LEU A 4 -41.68 10.84 -6.91
N GLY A 5 -40.46 10.32 -7.08
CA GLY A 5 -39.76 10.33 -8.36
C GLY A 5 -40.51 9.55 -9.44
N ARG A 6 -40.14 9.78 -10.70
CA ARG A 6 -40.64 8.95 -11.82
C ARG A 6 -39.76 7.70 -11.93
N GLY A 7 -40.34 6.51 -12.05
CA GLY A 7 -39.59 5.27 -12.19
C GLY A 7 -40.40 4.02 -11.86
N ILE A 8 -39.72 2.87 -11.87
CA ILE A 8 -40.26 1.57 -11.47
C ILE A 8 -40.13 1.40 -9.95
N TYR A 9 -41.20 0.95 -9.30
CA TYR A 9 -41.25 0.72 -7.87
C TYR A 9 -41.62 -0.74 -7.56
N GLU A 10 -40.85 -1.37 -6.68
CA GLU A 10 -41.15 -2.70 -6.11
C GLU A 10 -41.31 -2.57 -4.58
N HIS A 11 -42.29 -1.79 -4.15
CA HIS A 11 -42.54 -1.51 -2.74
C HIS A 11 -43.98 -1.83 -2.36
N LEU A 12 -44.16 -2.39 -1.15
CA LEU A 12 -45.47 -2.46 -0.54
C LEU A 12 -46.04 -1.05 -0.32
N ILE A 13 -47.32 -0.87 -0.62
CA ILE A 13 -48.03 0.39 -0.37
C ILE A 13 -48.30 0.50 1.13
N THR A 14 -47.34 1.05 1.86
CA THR A 14 -47.48 1.37 3.29
C THR A 14 -48.47 2.52 3.50
N ARG A 15 -48.94 2.74 4.73
CA ARG A 15 -49.79 3.90 5.06
C ARG A 15 -49.14 5.24 4.66
N GLY A 16 -47.82 5.36 4.82
CA GLY A 16 -47.06 6.54 4.38
C GLY A 16 -46.98 6.68 2.87
N MET A 17 -46.77 5.58 2.14
CA MET A 17 -46.78 5.58 0.67
C MET A 17 -48.18 5.92 0.13
N ALA A 18 -49.23 5.33 0.70
CA ALA A 18 -50.62 5.65 0.36
C ALA A 18 -50.93 7.14 0.55
N ALA A 19 -50.44 7.75 1.64
CA ALA A 19 -50.60 9.18 1.87
C ALA A 19 -49.93 10.04 0.78
N ARG A 20 -48.73 9.66 0.33
CA ARG A 20 -48.00 10.35 -0.74
C ARG A 20 -48.65 10.15 -2.12
N LEU A 21 -49.12 8.93 -2.41
CA LEU A 21 -49.80 8.59 -3.66
C LEU A 21 -51.10 9.39 -3.86
N ARG A 22 -51.77 9.83 -2.78
CA ARG A 22 -52.96 10.71 -2.88
C ARG A 22 -52.67 12.07 -3.53
N HIS A 23 -51.41 12.48 -3.59
CA HIS A 23 -50.98 13.73 -4.23
C HIS A 23 -50.43 13.53 -5.65
N VAL A 24 -50.48 12.29 -6.17
CA VAL A 24 -50.08 11.95 -7.54
C VAL A 24 -51.35 11.68 -8.34
N ASP A 25 -51.39 12.17 -9.58
CA ASP A 25 -52.49 11.89 -10.50
C ASP A 25 -52.66 10.36 -10.67
N PRO A 26 -53.83 9.77 -10.37
CA PRO A 26 -54.08 8.34 -10.54
C PRO A 26 -53.75 7.79 -11.94
N ALA A 27 -53.86 8.60 -12.99
CA ALA A 27 -53.52 8.20 -14.35
C ALA A 27 -52.02 7.91 -14.54
N LEU A 28 -51.17 8.40 -13.63
CA LEU A 28 -49.72 8.21 -13.64
C LEU A 28 -49.26 7.05 -12.73
N ILE A 29 -50.20 6.33 -12.11
CA ILE A 29 -49.92 5.29 -11.13
C ILE A 29 -50.25 3.92 -11.74
N GLN A 30 -49.24 3.05 -11.86
CA GLN A 30 -49.42 1.64 -12.21
C GLN A 30 -49.27 0.79 -10.95
N GLN A 31 -50.28 -0.05 -10.67
CA GLN A 31 -50.30 -0.97 -9.52
C GLN A 31 -50.68 -2.37 -9.98
N ALA A 32 -50.15 -3.39 -9.30
CA ALA A 32 -50.51 -4.79 -9.48
C ALA A 32 -50.83 -5.43 -8.12
N SER A 33 -51.64 -6.48 -8.12
CA SER A 33 -51.89 -7.31 -6.93
C SER A 33 -50.63 -8.10 -6.57
N LEU A 34 -50.35 -8.24 -5.26
CA LEU A 34 -49.27 -9.10 -4.77
C LEU A 34 -49.65 -10.57 -4.99
N ASP A 35 -48.81 -11.32 -5.70
CA ASP A 35 -49.00 -12.76 -5.93
C ASP A 35 -48.97 -13.51 -4.58
N PRO A 36 -49.97 -14.36 -4.25
CA PRO A 36 -49.95 -15.19 -3.05
C PRO A 36 -48.68 -16.03 -2.87
N ALA A 37 -48.02 -16.45 -3.96
CA ALA A 37 -46.78 -17.22 -3.92
C ALA A 37 -45.58 -16.36 -3.46
N ASP A 38 -45.54 -15.08 -3.85
CA ASP A 38 -44.45 -14.15 -3.51
C ASP A 38 -44.71 -13.34 -2.23
N ALA A 39 -45.96 -13.32 -1.76
CA ALA A 39 -46.40 -12.52 -0.63
C ALA A 39 -45.58 -12.75 0.66
N PRO A 40 -45.22 -13.99 1.06
CA PRO A 40 -44.41 -14.21 2.25
C PRO A 40 -43.04 -13.52 2.18
N ALA A 41 -42.36 -13.58 1.03
CA ALA A 41 -41.04 -12.98 0.85
C ALA A 41 -41.10 -11.44 0.87
N ALA A 42 -42.09 -10.85 0.21
CA ALA A 42 -42.29 -9.40 0.19
C ALA A 42 -42.61 -8.83 1.59
N LEU A 43 -43.49 -9.51 2.34
CA LEU A 43 -43.87 -9.12 3.70
C LEU A 43 -42.71 -9.32 4.70
N ALA A 44 -41.98 -10.43 4.61
CA ALA A 44 -40.81 -10.69 5.44
C ALA A 44 -39.72 -9.63 5.24
N ARG A 45 -39.45 -9.21 4.00
CA ARG A 45 -38.48 -8.14 3.69
C ARG A 45 -38.86 -6.80 4.34
N HIS A 46 -40.16 -6.49 4.36
CA HIS A 46 -40.66 -5.28 5.03
C HIS A 46 -40.46 -5.35 6.55
N ILE A 47 -40.82 -6.47 7.18
CA ILE A 47 -40.62 -6.67 8.62
C ILE A 47 -39.14 -6.65 8.99
N ALA A 48 -38.28 -7.33 8.23
CA ALA A 48 -36.83 -7.34 8.44
C ALA A 48 -36.24 -5.92 8.39
N THR A 49 -36.70 -5.09 7.44
CA THR A 49 -36.29 -3.68 7.34
C THR A 49 -36.68 -2.88 8.60
N LEU A 50 -37.85 -3.13 9.17
CA LEU A 50 -38.30 -2.48 10.40
C LEU A 50 -37.52 -2.97 11.63
N ALA A 51 -37.31 -4.28 11.74
CA ALA A 51 -36.54 -4.89 12.83
C ALA A 51 -35.10 -4.39 12.84
N TYR A 52 -34.46 -4.32 11.67
CA TYR A 52 -33.11 -3.77 11.52
C TYR A 52 -33.04 -2.30 11.98
N ARG A 53 -33.98 -1.46 11.52
CA ARG A 53 -34.06 -0.05 11.95
C ARG A 53 -34.25 0.08 13.45
N ALA A 54 -35.08 -0.76 14.06
CA ALA A 54 -35.34 -0.75 15.49
C ALA A 54 -34.09 -1.14 16.30
N LEU A 55 -33.39 -2.21 15.88
CA LEU A 55 -32.14 -2.65 16.50
C LEU A 55 -31.02 -1.61 16.35
N HIS A 56 -30.95 -0.92 15.21
CA HIS A 56 -29.96 0.13 14.96
C HIS A 56 -30.26 1.44 15.73
N ALA A 57 -31.53 1.73 15.98
CA ALA A 57 -31.98 2.92 16.72
C ALA A 57 -31.85 2.81 18.24
N VAL A 58 -31.48 1.64 18.79
CA VAL A 58 -31.22 1.48 20.22
C VAL A 58 -30.14 2.45 20.67
N ALA A 59 -30.46 3.27 21.68
CA ALA A 59 -29.59 4.31 22.19
C ALA A 59 -28.21 3.77 22.63
N SER A 60 -27.16 4.54 22.34
CA SER A 60 -25.78 4.22 22.72
C SER A 60 -25.61 4.22 24.25
N GLY A 61 -24.89 3.22 24.78
CA GLY A 61 -24.58 3.04 26.21
C GLY A 61 -23.93 1.67 26.46
N ASP A 62 -23.38 1.46 27.66
CA ASP A 62 -22.64 0.24 28.03
C ASP A 62 -23.49 -1.05 27.96
N ASP A 63 -24.82 -0.91 28.02
CA ASP A 63 -25.82 -1.98 27.98
C ASP A 63 -26.55 -2.08 26.63
N LYS A 64 -26.10 -1.36 25.59
CA LYS A 64 -26.76 -1.31 24.26
C LYS A 64 -27.03 -2.71 23.71
N LEU A 65 -26.03 -3.59 23.76
CA LEU A 65 -26.12 -4.95 23.24
C LEU A 65 -27.18 -5.78 23.98
N ALA A 66 -27.25 -5.65 25.32
CA ALA A 66 -28.27 -6.34 26.10
C ALA A 66 -29.69 -5.89 25.73
N ARG A 67 -29.88 -4.58 25.49
CA ARG A 67 -31.16 -4.03 25.03
C ARG A 67 -31.52 -4.48 23.61
N GLN A 68 -30.53 -4.60 22.72
CA GLN A 68 -30.75 -5.17 21.38
C GLN A 68 -31.20 -6.63 21.44
N VAL A 69 -30.61 -7.42 22.32
CA VAL A 69 -30.96 -8.84 22.51
C VAL A 69 -32.35 -9.01 23.09
N GLN A 70 -32.69 -8.20 24.09
CA GLN A 70 -34.05 -8.17 24.63
C GLN A 70 -35.08 -7.82 23.54
N LEU A 71 -34.77 -6.85 22.68
CA LEU A 71 -35.63 -6.50 21.55
C LEU A 71 -35.75 -7.66 20.54
N ALA A 72 -34.64 -8.32 20.21
CA ALA A 72 -34.64 -9.47 19.29
C ALA A 72 -35.46 -10.65 19.85
N ASN A 73 -35.25 -11.02 21.12
CA ASN A 73 -36.00 -12.09 21.77
C ASN A 73 -37.50 -11.74 21.89
N ARG A 74 -37.86 -10.47 22.13
CA ARG A 74 -39.28 -10.04 22.12
C ARG A 74 -39.92 -10.16 20.73
N ILE A 75 -39.17 -9.92 19.66
CA ILE A 75 -39.65 -10.15 18.29
C ILE A 75 -39.85 -11.65 18.07
N ALA A 76 -38.90 -12.48 18.51
CA ALA A 76 -39.01 -13.94 18.42
C ALA A 76 -40.21 -14.49 19.21
N ASP A 77 -40.46 -13.99 20.42
CA ASP A 77 -41.62 -14.35 21.23
C ASP A 77 -42.93 -13.99 20.52
N ALA A 78 -43.02 -12.81 19.92
CA ALA A 78 -44.19 -12.41 19.15
C ALA A 78 -44.43 -13.32 17.93
N ILE A 79 -43.37 -13.83 17.29
CA ILE A 79 -43.48 -14.82 16.21
C ILE A 79 -43.96 -16.16 16.77
N ALA A 80 -43.38 -16.63 17.87
CA ALA A 80 -43.74 -17.90 18.51
C ALA A 80 -45.20 -17.90 19.01
N ASP A 81 -45.69 -16.78 19.54
CA ASP A 81 -47.07 -16.61 19.99
C ASP A 81 -48.07 -16.70 18.82
N LEU A 82 -47.68 -16.18 17.64
CA LEU A 82 -48.52 -16.20 16.43
C LEU A 82 -48.42 -17.53 15.67
N ASN A 83 -47.24 -18.15 15.66
CA ASN A 83 -46.99 -19.43 15.00
C ASN A 83 -45.95 -20.27 15.79
N PRO A 84 -46.42 -21.13 16.71
CA PRO A 84 -45.54 -21.96 17.55
C PRO A 84 -44.70 -23.00 16.80
N GLN A 85 -45.03 -23.29 15.53
CA GLN A 85 -44.24 -24.20 14.69
C GLN A 85 -43.10 -23.49 13.97
N ALA A 86 -43.13 -22.15 13.88
CA ALA A 86 -42.12 -21.36 13.18
C ALA A 86 -40.98 -20.87 14.10
N ALA A 87 -41.25 -20.69 15.40
CA ALA A 87 -40.24 -20.30 16.39
C ALA A 87 -40.59 -20.88 17.76
N THR A 88 -39.57 -21.30 18.50
CA THR A 88 -39.67 -21.87 19.85
C THR A 88 -38.83 -21.09 20.84
N LYS A 89 -39.00 -21.37 22.14
CA LYS A 89 -38.13 -20.79 23.19
C LYS A 89 -36.65 -21.18 23.03
N HIS A 90 -36.35 -22.26 22.30
CA HIS A 90 -34.97 -22.67 22.04
C HIS A 90 -34.27 -21.81 20.99
N ASP A 91 -35.02 -21.03 20.23
CA ASP A 91 -34.49 -20.10 19.22
C ASP A 91 -34.10 -18.72 19.81
N GLN A 92 -34.35 -18.52 21.11
CA GLN A 92 -33.97 -17.29 21.81
C GLN A 92 -32.44 -17.19 21.95
N VAL A 93 -31.93 -15.96 21.81
CA VAL A 93 -30.52 -15.66 22.02
C VAL A 93 -30.19 -15.77 23.50
N ALA A 94 -29.36 -16.76 23.86
CA ALA A 94 -28.92 -17.03 25.24
C ALA A 94 -27.59 -16.35 25.60
N ASP A 95 -26.67 -16.25 24.64
CA ASP A 95 -25.40 -15.51 24.77
C ASP A 95 -25.25 -14.56 23.59
N ALA A 96 -25.19 -13.27 23.88
CA ALA A 96 -25.04 -12.22 22.89
C ALA A 96 -23.64 -11.63 22.83
N LYS A 97 -22.80 -11.94 23.83
CA LYS A 97 -21.43 -11.43 23.92
C LYS A 97 -20.49 -12.24 23.04
N ASN A 98 -20.79 -13.52 22.85
CA ASN A 98 -19.94 -14.44 22.10
C ASN A 98 -20.66 -14.98 20.86
N LEU A 99 -19.98 -14.95 19.72
CA LEU A 99 -20.39 -15.65 18.51
C LEU A 99 -19.60 -16.95 18.40
N LEU A 100 -20.30 -18.07 18.17
CA LEU A 100 -19.63 -19.35 17.93
C LEU A 100 -18.93 -19.32 16.56
N HIS A 101 -17.61 -19.44 16.56
CA HIS A 101 -16.80 -19.32 15.35
C HIS A 101 -16.26 -20.65 14.82
N ALA A 102 -15.82 -21.55 15.70
CA ALA A 102 -15.28 -22.84 15.32
C ALA A 102 -15.33 -23.82 16.51
N ILE A 103 -15.31 -25.12 16.18
CA ILE A 103 -15.09 -26.22 17.12
C ILE A 103 -13.91 -27.01 16.59
N ALA A 104 -12.85 -27.16 17.39
CA ALA A 104 -11.66 -27.92 17.01
C ALA A 104 -11.88 -29.42 17.20
N ALA A 105 -11.16 -30.23 16.41
CA ALA A 105 -11.07 -31.66 16.65
C ALA A 105 -10.30 -31.94 17.96
N PRO A 106 -10.58 -33.05 18.67
CA PRO A 106 -9.82 -33.44 19.84
C PRO A 106 -8.33 -33.64 19.47
N PRO A 107 -7.38 -33.00 20.16
CA PRO A 107 -5.97 -33.18 19.83
C PRO A 107 -5.46 -34.55 20.30
N THR A 108 -4.48 -35.11 19.57
CA THR A 108 -3.71 -36.26 20.05
C THR A 108 -2.67 -35.76 21.06
N PRO A 109 -2.66 -36.22 22.33
CA PRO A 109 -1.67 -35.76 23.31
C PRO A 109 -0.24 -35.99 22.81
N PRO A 110 0.68 -35.00 22.97
CA PRO A 110 0.60 -33.78 23.77
C PRO A 110 0.15 -32.52 23.01
N ALA A 111 -0.42 -32.63 21.81
CA ALA A 111 -0.78 -31.47 21.00
C ALA A 111 -1.90 -30.63 21.64
N GLN A 112 -1.89 -29.31 21.38
CA GLN A 112 -3.01 -28.42 21.71
C GLN A 112 -4.08 -28.44 20.60
N PRO A 113 -5.35 -28.12 20.90
CA PRO A 113 -6.38 -27.98 19.88
C PRO A 113 -6.02 -26.90 18.85
N ALA A 114 -6.10 -27.23 17.56
CA ALA A 114 -5.88 -26.30 16.47
C ALA A 114 -7.21 -25.93 15.80
N PHE A 115 -7.43 -24.64 15.55
CA PHE A 115 -8.62 -24.14 14.85
C PHE A 115 -8.25 -23.75 13.41
N PRO A 116 -9.12 -24.00 12.43
CA PRO A 116 -8.87 -23.55 11.06
C PRO A 116 -8.88 -22.02 10.99
N PRO A 117 -7.98 -21.40 10.20
CA PRO A 117 -8.02 -19.98 9.93
C PRO A 117 -9.35 -19.63 9.23
N ARG A 118 -9.92 -18.46 9.56
CA ARG A 118 -11.21 -17.99 9.03
C ARG A 118 -10.99 -17.00 7.90
N PRO A 119 -11.84 -17.00 6.86
CA PRO A 119 -11.82 -15.95 5.84
C PRO A 119 -12.02 -14.57 6.45
N THR A 120 -11.44 -13.55 5.81
CA THR A 120 -11.55 -12.16 6.26
C THR A 120 -13.00 -11.67 6.13
N THR A 121 -13.72 -12.13 5.09
CA THR A 121 -15.16 -11.91 4.95
C THR A 121 -15.95 -12.91 5.82
N PRO A 122 -16.87 -12.46 6.68
CA PRO A 122 -17.69 -13.36 7.49
C PRO A 122 -18.44 -14.40 6.66
N LEU A 123 -18.48 -15.66 7.13
CA LEU A 123 -19.15 -16.75 6.41
C LEU A 123 -20.65 -16.51 6.18
N SER A 124 -21.27 -15.65 6.99
CA SER A 124 -22.68 -15.26 6.91
C SER A 124 -23.01 -14.24 5.83
N THR A 125 -22.02 -13.59 5.21
CA THR A 125 -22.27 -12.34 4.49
C THR A 125 -21.77 -12.36 3.05
N GLY A 126 -22.63 -11.97 2.10
CA GLY A 126 -22.25 -11.74 0.72
C GLY A 126 -21.37 -10.50 0.56
N ALA A 127 -20.49 -10.51 -0.43
CA ALA A 127 -19.57 -9.39 -0.67
C ALA A 127 -19.24 -9.28 -2.16
N LEU A 128 -18.99 -8.06 -2.63
CA LEU A 128 -18.32 -7.84 -3.91
C LEU A 128 -16.82 -7.66 -3.63
N LEU A 129 -16.01 -8.51 -4.24
CA LEU A 129 -14.55 -8.51 -4.09
C LEU A 129 -13.91 -8.07 -5.39
N VAL A 130 -13.11 -7.00 -5.30
CA VAL A 130 -12.55 -6.29 -6.46
C VAL A 130 -11.02 -6.16 -6.47
N ASN A 131 -10.34 -6.93 -5.61
CA ASN A 131 -8.87 -6.94 -5.48
C ASN A 131 -8.24 -5.56 -5.19
N GLY A 132 -8.96 -4.66 -4.49
CA GLY A 132 -8.46 -3.33 -4.09
C GLY A 132 -7.41 -3.35 -2.96
N ARG A 133 -6.70 -2.22 -2.76
CA ARG A 133 -5.54 -2.06 -1.82
C ARG A 133 -5.84 -2.43 -0.36
N HIS A 134 -7.10 -2.34 0.05
CA HIS A 134 -7.56 -2.67 1.42
C HIS A 134 -8.68 -3.73 1.44
N GLN A 135 -8.87 -4.45 0.33
CA GLN A 135 -9.87 -5.50 0.23
C GLN A 135 -9.23 -6.89 0.29
N PRO A 136 -9.94 -7.91 0.83
CA PRO A 136 -9.46 -9.28 0.78
C PRO A 136 -9.24 -9.72 -0.66
N ARG A 137 -8.02 -10.16 -1.00
CA ARG A 137 -7.74 -10.74 -2.31
C ARG A 137 -8.44 -12.07 -2.45
N ILE A 138 -8.99 -12.35 -3.63
CA ILE A 138 -9.68 -13.61 -3.84
C ILE A 138 -8.77 -14.83 -3.62
N GLY A 139 -7.48 -14.78 -4.00
CA GLY A 139 -6.55 -15.88 -3.74
C GLY A 139 -6.35 -16.17 -2.23
N HIS A 140 -6.35 -15.12 -1.41
CA HIS A 140 -6.26 -15.23 0.05
C HIS A 140 -7.56 -15.77 0.65
N GLU A 141 -8.70 -15.22 0.24
CA GLU A 141 -10.02 -15.68 0.69
C GLU A 141 -10.26 -17.13 0.31
N VAL A 142 -9.98 -17.52 -0.94
CA VAL A 142 -10.10 -18.91 -1.41
C VAL A 142 -9.23 -19.84 -0.55
N THR A 143 -8.00 -19.46 -0.22
CA THR A 143 -7.12 -20.23 0.68
C THR A 143 -7.73 -20.42 2.07
N HIS A 144 -8.32 -19.37 2.66
CA HIS A 144 -8.97 -19.43 3.97
C HIS A 144 -10.31 -20.19 3.94
N GLU A 145 -11.07 -20.05 2.86
CA GLU A 145 -12.31 -20.79 2.64
C GLU A 145 -11.98 -22.29 2.53
N MET A 146 -10.92 -22.64 1.78
CA MET A 146 -10.40 -23.98 1.70
C MET A 146 -10.01 -24.50 3.07
N ALA A 147 -9.35 -23.74 3.95
CA ALA A 147 -8.90 -24.25 5.25
C ALA A 147 -10.01 -24.82 6.15
N SER A 148 -11.27 -24.40 5.94
CA SER A 148 -12.44 -24.88 6.69
C SER A 148 -13.43 -25.72 5.86
N ALA A 149 -13.20 -25.86 4.55
CA ALA A 149 -14.08 -26.61 3.66
C ALA A 149 -13.86 -28.13 3.78
N ASP A 150 -14.94 -28.89 3.63
CA ASP A 150 -14.91 -30.35 3.49
C ASP A 150 -14.88 -30.76 2.01
N GLN A 151 -15.52 -29.96 1.15
CA GLN A 151 -15.54 -30.17 -0.29
C GLN A 151 -15.48 -28.83 -1.02
N VAL A 152 -14.70 -28.80 -2.10
CA VAL A 152 -14.53 -27.64 -2.96
C VAL A 152 -14.83 -28.04 -4.40
N ASP A 153 -15.72 -27.29 -5.03
CA ASP A 153 -15.98 -27.39 -6.46
C ASP A 153 -15.42 -26.16 -7.16
N LEU A 154 -14.61 -26.38 -8.18
CA LEU A 154 -14.02 -25.36 -9.03
C LEU A 154 -14.56 -25.52 -10.45
N LEU A 155 -15.24 -24.48 -10.94
CA LEU A 155 -15.61 -24.34 -12.34
C LEU A 155 -14.77 -23.22 -12.93
N CYS A 156 -13.85 -23.51 -13.84
CA CYS A 156 -12.90 -22.51 -14.33
C CYS A 156 -12.61 -22.67 -15.82
N ALA A 157 -12.70 -21.56 -16.57
CA ALA A 157 -12.48 -21.59 -18.01
C ALA A 157 -11.01 -21.87 -18.38
N PHE A 158 -10.05 -21.35 -17.61
CA PHE A 158 -8.65 -21.73 -17.78
C PHE A 158 -7.87 -21.78 -16.46
N ILE A 159 -6.87 -22.67 -16.42
CA ILE A 159 -6.04 -22.89 -15.24
C ILE A 159 -4.57 -22.67 -15.60
N LYS A 160 -3.89 -21.75 -14.91
CA LYS A 160 -2.48 -21.40 -15.15
C LYS A 160 -1.59 -21.90 -14.03
N TRP A 161 -0.37 -22.30 -14.37
CA TRP A 161 0.64 -22.80 -13.42
C TRP A 161 0.89 -21.81 -12.27
N HIS A 162 1.10 -20.54 -12.61
CA HIS A 162 1.37 -19.50 -11.62
C HIS A 162 0.16 -19.20 -10.70
N GLY A 163 -1.07 -19.42 -11.18
CA GLY A 163 -2.26 -19.31 -10.34
C GLY A 163 -2.39 -20.46 -9.35
N LEU A 164 -2.15 -21.70 -9.84
CA LEU A 164 -2.18 -22.90 -9.00
C LEU A 164 -1.19 -22.83 -7.84
N ARG A 165 0.05 -22.37 -8.08
CA ARG A 165 1.09 -22.28 -7.05
C ARG A 165 0.67 -21.47 -5.81
N ILE A 166 -0.22 -20.49 -5.98
CA ILE A 166 -0.72 -19.64 -4.89
C ILE A 166 -1.60 -20.44 -3.92
N VAL A 167 -2.46 -21.31 -4.45
CA VAL A 167 -3.46 -22.06 -3.66
C VAL A 167 -3.06 -23.52 -3.44
N GLU A 168 -1.98 -24.00 -4.07
CA GLU A 168 -1.49 -25.37 -3.95
C GLU A 168 -1.31 -25.84 -2.50
N PRO A 169 -0.70 -25.06 -1.58
CA PRO A 169 -0.60 -25.48 -0.18
C PRO A 169 -1.97 -25.75 0.45
N ALA A 170 -2.96 -24.90 0.19
CA ALA A 170 -4.31 -25.03 0.72
C ALA A 170 -5.04 -26.27 0.14
N ILE A 171 -4.83 -26.56 -1.15
CA ILE A 171 -5.35 -27.77 -1.81
C ILE A 171 -4.74 -29.03 -1.19
N ARG A 172 -3.41 -29.02 -0.98
CA ARG A 172 -2.70 -30.13 -0.34
C ARG A 172 -3.22 -30.37 1.07
N ASP A 173 -3.44 -29.32 1.85
CA ASP A 173 -4.00 -29.42 3.20
C ASP A 173 -5.46 -29.87 3.20
N LEU A 174 -6.28 -29.43 2.23
CA LEU A 174 -7.66 -29.90 2.02
C LEU A 174 -7.73 -31.39 1.79
N ILE A 175 -6.92 -31.90 0.86
CA ILE A 175 -6.93 -33.32 0.52
C ILE A 175 -6.29 -34.14 1.65
N GLY A 176 -5.21 -33.63 2.26
CA GLY A 176 -4.51 -34.28 3.37
C GLY A 176 -5.38 -34.54 4.61
N ARG A 177 -6.39 -33.70 4.85
CA ARG A 177 -7.38 -33.91 5.94
C ARG A 177 -8.63 -34.68 5.51
N GLY A 178 -8.62 -35.28 4.32
CA GLY A 178 -9.73 -36.08 3.78
C GLY A 178 -10.85 -35.28 3.10
N GLY A 179 -10.60 -34.01 2.78
CA GLY A 179 -11.51 -33.21 1.95
C GLY A 179 -11.39 -33.53 0.47
N ARG A 180 -12.35 -33.05 -0.34
CA ARG A 180 -12.43 -33.38 -1.77
C ARG A 180 -12.40 -32.12 -2.65
N LEU A 181 -11.61 -32.15 -3.73
CA LEU A 181 -11.57 -31.09 -4.74
C LEU A 181 -12.06 -31.64 -6.09
N ARG A 182 -13.12 -31.03 -6.63
CA ARG A 182 -13.67 -31.32 -7.96
C ARG A 182 -13.42 -30.15 -8.90
N VAL A 183 -12.84 -30.40 -10.07
CA VAL A 183 -12.45 -29.35 -11.03
C VAL A 183 -13.07 -29.63 -12.39
N ILE A 184 -13.83 -28.66 -12.92
CA ILE A 184 -14.31 -28.65 -14.30
C ILE A 184 -13.57 -27.54 -15.06
N THR A 185 -13.00 -27.89 -16.21
CA THR A 185 -12.30 -26.95 -17.11
C THR A 185 -12.51 -27.28 -18.59
N THR A 186 -11.95 -26.49 -19.48
CA THR A 186 -12.06 -26.65 -20.94
C THR A 186 -10.73 -26.33 -21.65
N THR A 187 -10.57 -26.85 -22.87
CA THR A 187 -9.47 -26.48 -23.77
C THR A 187 -9.77 -25.26 -24.65
N TYR A 188 -10.99 -24.71 -24.55
CA TYR A 188 -11.45 -23.50 -25.23
C TYR A 188 -10.47 -22.32 -24.95
N LEU A 189 -9.90 -21.73 -26.00
CA LEU A 189 -8.87 -20.68 -26.04
C LEU A 189 -7.41 -21.12 -25.83
N GLY A 190 -7.11 -22.42 -25.68
CA GLY A 190 -5.73 -22.90 -25.52
C GLY A 190 -4.97 -22.33 -24.31
N ALA A 191 -5.69 -21.72 -23.37
CA ALA A 191 -5.13 -20.92 -22.28
C ALA A 191 -4.80 -21.75 -21.04
N THR A 192 -5.26 -22.98 -20.90
CA THR A 192 -4.92 -23.83 -19.75
C THR A 192 -3.49 -24.38 -19.86
N ASP A 193 -2.72 -24.33 -18.78
CA ASP A 193 -1.39 -24.93 -18.73
C ASP A 193 -1.50 -26.41 -18.34
N GLN A 194 -1.05 -27.33 -19.22
CA GLN A 194 -1.06 -28.77 -18.95
C GLN A 194 -0.39 -29.13 -17.61
N ARG A 195 0.77 -28.53 -17.32
CA ARG A 195 1.51 -28.72 -16.07
C ARG A 195 0.67 -28.45 -14.82
N ALA A 196 -0.27 -27.50 -14.89
CA ALA A 196 -1.13 -27.16 -13.77
C ALA A 196 -2.19 -28.25 -13.53
N LEU A 197 -2.76 -28.82 -14.59
CA LEU A 197 -3.71 -29.93 -14.48
C LEU A 197 -3.03 -31.21 -13.98
N ASP A 198 -1.84 -31.51 -14.49
CA ASP A 198 -1.06 -32.66 -14.02
C ASP A 198 -0.78 -32.57 -12.52
N ARG A 199 -0.40 -31.37 -12.05
CA ARG A 199 -0.15 -31.13 -10.63
C ARG A 199 -1.41 -31.23 -9.77
N LEU A 200 -2.57 -30.76 -10.25
CA LEU A 200 -3.84 -30.92 -9.54
C LEU A 200 -4.22 -32.40 -9.39
N ALA A 201 -4.02 -33.20 -10.45
CA ALA A 201 -4.27 -34.64 -10.42
C ALA A 201 -3.30 -35.35 -9.46
N GLU A 202 -2.01 -34.99 -9.46
CA GLU A 202 -1.01 -35.51 -8.51
C GLU A 202 -1.39 -35.23 -7.04
N LEU A 203 -2.01 -34.08 -6.77
CA LEU A 203 -2.49 -33.73 -5.42
C LEU A 203 -3.73 -34.54 -5.01
N GLY A 204 -4.41 -35.21 -5.94
CA GLY A 204 -5.62 -36.00 -5.70
C GLY A 204 -6.94 -35.30 -6.03
N ALA A 205 -6.93 -34.29 -6.90
CA ALA A 205 -8.15 -33.64 -7.37
C ALA A 205 -8.87 -34.50 -8.42
N ASP A 206 -10.21 -34.52 -8.38
CA ASP A 206 -11.04 -35.09 -9.46
C ASP A 206 -11.18 -34.02 -10.55
N ILE A 207 -10.74 -34.32 -11.79
CA ILE A 207 -10.69 -33.33 -12.88
C ILE A 207 -11.50 -33.82 -14.07
N LYS A 208 -12.40 -32.96 -14.57
CA LYS A 208 -13.10 -33.15 -15.83
C LYS A 208 -12.81 -32.02 -16.83
N ILE A 209 -12.60 -32.39 -18.09
CA ILE A 209 -12.22 -31.47 -19.17
C ILE A 209 -13.22 -31.61 -20.34
N SER A 210 -13.74 -30.48 -20.82
CA SER A 210 -14.40 -30.43 -22.13
C SER A 210 -13.39 -30.09 -23.23
N TYR A 211 -13.28 -30.99 -24.20
CA TYR A 211 -12.45 -30.83 -25.41
C TYR A 211 -13.24 -30.26 -26.61
N GLU A 212 -14.55 -30.01 -26.45
CA GLU A 212 -15.44 -29.64 -27.54
C GLU A 212 -15.44 -28.12 -27.78
N THR A 213 -15.09 -27.68 -28.99
CA THR A 213 -14.82 -26.25 -29.29
C THR A 213 -15.99 -25.49 -29.93
N ARG A 214 -17.10 -26.16 -30.26
CA ARG A 214 -18.15 -25.59 -31.14
C ARG A 214 -19.55 -25.42 -30.53
N THR A 215 -19.89 -26.13 -29.46
CA THR A 215 -21.29 -26.29 -28.99
C THR A 215 -21.55 -25.75 -27.58
N THR A 216 -20.58 -25.82 -26.66
CA THR A 216 -20.70 -25.32 -25.28
C THR A 216 -19.49 -24.46 -24.90
N ARG A 217 -19.66 -23.13 -24.93
CA ARG A 217 -18.62 -22.17 -24.50
C ARG A 217 -18.62 -22.06 -22.99
N LEU A 218 -17.96 -22.99 -22.28
CA LEU A 218 -17.80 -22.87 -20.84
C LEU A 218 -16.85 -21.70 -20.52
N HIS A 219 -17.43 -20.56 -20.19
CA HIS A 219 -16.71 -19.36 -19.75
C HIS A 219 -17.08 -18.94 -18.32
N ALA A 220 -17.63 -19.86 -17.53
CA ALA A 220 -17.89 -19.62 -16.11
C ALA A 220 -16.58 -19.62 -15.30
N LYS A 221 -16.55 -18.82 -14.23
CA LYS A 221 -15.51 -18.88 -13.20
C LYS A 221 -16.19 -18.83 -11.85
N ALA A 222 -16.09 -19.93 -11.12
CA ALA A 222 -16.72 -20.02 -9.83
C ALA A 222 -16.06 -21.04 -8.91
N TRP A 223 -16.17 -20.74 -7.62
CA TRP A 223 -15.76 -21.60 -6.52
C TRP A 223 -16.96 -21.86 -5.63
N LEU A 224 -17.13 -23.09 -5.16
CA LEU A 224 -18.14 -23.44 -4.16
C LEU A 224 -17.48 -24.23 -3.03
N PHE A 225 -17.62 -23.70 -1.81
CA PHE A 225 -17.03 -24.23 -0.60
C PHE A 225 -18.13 -24.78 0.30
N ARG A 226 -18.16 -26.10 0.47
CA ARG A 226 -19.15 -26.79 1.30
C ARG A 226 -18.55 -27.26 2.60
N ARG A 227 -19.33 -27.09 3.67
CA ARG A 227 -18.97 -27.47 5.04
C ARG A 227 -20.09 -28.28 5.67
N ARG A 228 -19.72 -29.32 6.42
CA ARG A 228 -20.65 -30.13 7.21
C ARG A 228 -21.32 -29.34 8.33
N THR A 229 -20.80 -28.17 8.67
CA THR A 229 -21.42 -27.23 9.63
C THR A 229 -22.71 -26.59 9.10
N GLY A 230 -23.05 -26.78 7.82
CA GLY A 230 -24.24 -26.18 7.20
C GLY A 230 -23.98 -24.81 6.57
N THR A 231 -22.76 -24.27 6.65
CA THR A 231 -22.40 -23.00 6.01
C THR A 231 -21.73 -23.24 4.65
N THR A 232 -22.42 -22.83 3.58
CA THR A 232 -21.93 -22.95 2.20
C THR A 232 -21.73 -21.57 1.60
N THR A 233 -20.58 -21.39 0.96
CA THR A 233 -20.16 -20.12 0.37
C THR A 233 -19.74 -20.35 -1.08
N ALA A 234 -20.08 -19.41 -1.96
CA ALA A 234 -19.70 -19.47 -3.35
C ALA A 234 -19.07 -18.15 -3.80
N TYR A 235 -18.21 -18.20 -4.80
CA TYR A 235 -17.63 -17.05 -5.46
C TYR A 235 -17.95 -17.19 -6.94
N VAL A 236 -18.58 -16.18 -7.53
CA VAL A 236 -18.92 -16.15 -8.95
C VAL A 236 -18.42 -14.84 -9.53
N GLY A 237 -17.65 -14.90 -10.61
CA GLY A 237 -17.06 -13.68 -11.14
C GLY A 237 -16.21 -13.89 -12.38
N SER A 238 -15.27 -12.97 -12.56
CA SER A 238 -14.34 -12.96 -13.68
C SER A 238 -13.01 -13.69 -13.38
N SER A 239 -12.75 -14.05 -12.11
CA SER A 239 -11.47 -14.63 -11.70
C SER A 239 -11.28 -16.11 -12.06
N ASN A 240 -10.40 -16.39 -13.03
CA ASN A 240 -9.88 -17.74 -13.30
C ASN A 240 -8.83 -18.18 -12.25
N LEU A 241 -8.40 -19.45 -12.28
CA LEU A 241 -7.26 -19.95 -11.53
C LEU A 241 -5.95 -19.52 -12.22
N SER A 242 -5.71 -18.21 -12.23
CA SER A 242 -4.51 -17.58 -12.76
C SER A 242 -3.99 -16.54 -11.78
N LYS A 243 -2.70 -16.19 -11.88
CA LYS A 243 -2.11 -15.17 -11.02
C LYS A 243 -2.82 -13.82 -11.19
N ALA A 244 -3.03 -13.41 -12.45
CA ALA A 244 -3.75 -12.19 -12.78
C ALA A 244 -5.11 -12.18 -12.10
N ALA A 245 -5.91 -13.23 -12.25
CA ALA A 245 -7.25 -13.25 -11.67
C ALA A 245 -7.29 -13.35 -10.14
N LEU A 246 -6.31 -14.02 -9.52
CA LEU A 246 -6.33 -14.24 -8.07
C LEU A 246 -5.69 -13.10 -7.26
N VAL A 247 -4.85 -12.28 -7.90
CA VAL A 247 -3.98 -11.31 -7.23
C VAL A 247 -3.92 -9.96 -7.94
N ASP A 248 -3.91 -9.91 -9.29
CA ASP A 248 -3.43 -8.72 -10.05
C ASP A 248 -4.47 -7.98 -10.88
N GLY A 249 -5.55 -8.65 -11.25
CA GLY A 249 -6.58 -8.16 -12.13
C GLY A 249 -7.62 -7.35 -11.37
N VAL A 250 -8.16 -6.35 -12.06
CA VAL A 250 -9.44 -5.72 -11.71
C VAL A 250 -10.54 -6.75 -12.01
N GLU A 251 -10.76 -7.62 -11.04
CA GLU A 251 -11.70 -8.72 -11.14
C GLU A 251 -12.94 -8.39 -10.34
N TRP A 252 -14.11 -8.82 -10.78
CA TRP A 252 -15.33 -8.64 -10.00
C TRP A 252 -15.81 -10.02 -9.58
N ASN A 253 -15.76 -10.29 -8.28
CA ASN A 253 -16.23 -11.55 -7.73
C ASN A 253 -17.30 -11.28 -6.70
N VAL A 254 -18.48 -11.84 -6.94
CA VAL A 254 -19.56 -11.83 -5.97
C VAL A 254 -19.41 -13.08 -5.11
N ARG A 255 -19.12 -12.85 -3.84
CA ARG A 255 -19.23 -13.85 -2.79
C ARG A 255 -20.68 -13.96 -2.36
N ILE A 256 -21.17 -15.20 -2.29
CA ILE A 256 -22.54 -15.55 -1.94
C ILE A 256 -22.48 -16.46 -0.71
N SER A 257 -23.34 -16.21 0.27
CA SER A 257 -23.50 -17.06 1.44
C SER A 257 -24.91 -17.63 1.47
N ASN A 258 -25.04 -18.92 1.81
CA ASN A 258 -26.34 -19.56 1.97
C ASN A 258 -27.16 -18.99 3.13
N LEU A 259 -26.52 -18.32 4.10
CA LEU A 259 -27.21 -17.67 5.23
C LEU A 259 -27.95 -16.39 4.82
N GLU A 260 -27.52 -15.73 3.74
CA GLU A 260 -28.21 -14.56 3.18
C GLU A 260 -29.07 -14.90 1.96
N GLN A 261 -28.57 -15.76 1.07
CA GLN A 261 -29.17 -16.06 -0.23
C GLN A 261 -29.16 -17.58 -0.50
N PRO A 262 -29.96 -18.38 0.26
CA PRO A 262 -29.95 -19.84 0.14
C PRO A 262 -30.33 -20.31 -1.28
N HIS A 263 -31.37 -19.73 -1.87
CA HIS A 263 -31.86 -20.08 -3.21
C HIS A 263 -30.80 -19.93 -4.33
N VAL A 264 -29.87 -18.98 -4.20
CA VAL A 264 -28.80 -18.79 -5.19
C VAL A 264 -27.76 -19.90 -5.08
N ILE A 265 -27.41 -20.32 -3.86
CA ILE A 265 -26.50 -21.45 -3.62
C ILE A 265 -27.11 -22.77 -4.09
N ASP A 266 -28.40 -22.98 -3.89
CA ASP A 266 -29.11 -24.17 -4.36
C ASP A 266 -29.08 -24.26 -5.90
N THR A 267 -29.36 -23.14 -6.57
CA THR A 267 -29.29 -23.03 -8.04
C THR A 267 -27.87 -23.27 -8.53
N PHE A 268 -26.86 -22.69 -7.87
CA PHE A 268 -25.46 -22.89 -8.21
C PHE A 268 -25.07 -24.37 -8.08
N THR A 269 -25.46 -25.01 -6.97
CA THR A 269 -25.16 -26.41 -6.69
C THR A 269 -25.76 -27.33 -7.75
N ALA A 270 -27.05 -27.13 -8.08
CA ALA A 270 -27.71 -27.87 -9.14
C ALA A 270 -26.99 -27.70 -10.49
N THR A 271 -26.65 -26.46 -10.86
CA THR A 271 -25.95 -26.14 -12.11
C THR A 271 -24.57 -26.80 -12.19
N PHE A 272 -23.81 -26.82 -11.08
CA PHE A 272 -22.52 -27.49 -11.05
C PHE A 272 -22.66 -29.00 -11.22
N GLU A 273 -23.65 -29.62 -10.56
CA GLU A 273 -23.91 -31.06 -10.71
C GLU A 273 -24.35 -31.40 -12.14
N ASP A 274 -25.12 -30.54 -12.81
CA ASP A 274 -25.49 -30.73 -14.21
C ASP A 274 -24.23 -30.80 -15.09
N TYR A 275 -23.29 -29.86 -14.94
CA TYR A 275 -22.02 -29.90 -15.68
C TYR A 275 -21.12 -31.08 -15.28
N TRP A 276 -21.07 -31.42 -14.00
CA TRP A 276 -20.25 -32.52 -13.51
C TRP A 276 -20.69 -33.87 -14.08
N ASN A 277 -22.00 -34.04 -14.30
CA ASN A 277 -22.60 -35.26 -14.83
C ASN A 277 -22.86 -35.21 -16.35
N ASP A 278 -22.57 -34.08 -17.01
CA ASP A 278 -22.70 -33.95 -18.47
C ASP A 278 -21.61 -34.77 -19.18
N PRO A 279 -21.98 -35.68 -20.12
CA PRO A 279 -21.04 -36.46 -20.90
C PRO A 279 -20.03 -35.64 -21.72
N ALA A 280 -20.28 -34.35 -21.97
CA ALA A 280 -19.36 -33.44 -22.66
C ALA A 280 -18.09 -33.11 -21.84
N PHE A 281 -18.08 -33.41 -20.53
CA PHE A 281 -16.93 -33.25 -19.65
C PHE A 281 -16.36 -34.62 -19.27
N GLU A 282 -15.23 -34.95 -19.88
CA GLU A 282 -14.54 -36.24 -19.73
C GLU A 282 -13.57 -36.20 -18.54
N ASP A 283 -13.39 -37.32 -17.84
CA ASP A 283 -12.39 -37.44 -16.78
C ASP A 283 -10.97 -37.28 -17.34
N TYR A 284 -10.08 -36.61 -16.59
CA TYR A 284 -8.69 -36.40 -16.98
C TYR A 284 -7.73 -37.18 -16.09
N GLU A 285 -6.96 -38.10 -16.69
CA GLU A 285 -5.85 -38.78 -16.04
C GLU A 285 -4.53 -38.47 -16.76
N PRO A 286 -3.53 -37.84 -16.10
CA PRO A 286 -2.27 -37.46 -16.76
C PRO A 286 -1.56 -38.62 -17.48
N GLY A 287 -1.64 -39.84 -16.93
CA GLY A 287 -1.03 -41.03 -17.53
C GLY A 287 -1.69 -41.52 -18.83
N LYS A 288 -2.93 -41.11 -19.12
CA LYS A 288 -3.70 -41.52 -20.29
C LYS A 288 -3.93 -40.36 -21.28
N ASP A 289 -4.22 -39.17 -20.77
CA ASP A 289 -4.82 -38.08 -21.55
C ASP A 289 -3.86 -36.90 -21.85
N ALA A 290 -2.64 -36.92 -21.28
CA ALA A 290 -1.67 -35.83 -21.39
C ALA A 290 -1.33 -35.45 -22.85
N ASP A 291 -1.17 -36.42 -23.75
CA ASP A 291 -0.84 -36.14 -25.15
C ASP A 291 -2.05 -35.56 -25.91
N ARG A 292 -3.27 -36.06 -25.64
CA ARG A 292 -4.52 -35.55 -26.22
C ARG A 292 -4.74 -34.09 -25.82
N LEU A 293 -4.55 -33.77 -24.54
CA LEU A 293 -4.64 -32.40 -24.02
C LEU A 293 -3.63 -31.46 -24.68
N ARG A 294 -2.38 -31.91 -24.84
CA ARG A 294 -1.31 -31.10 -25.46
C ARG A 294 -1.62 -30.75 -26.92
N ILE A 295 -2.20 -31.67 -27.67
CA ILE A 295 -2.63 -31.45 -29.05
C ILE A 295 -3.77 -30.44 -29.09
N ALA A 296 -4.79 -30.60 -28.24
CA ALA A 296 -5.94 -29.71 -28.18
C ALA A 296 -5.56 -28.25 -27.86
N LEU A 297 -4.62 -28.03 -26.93
CA LEU A 297 -4.18 -26.68 -26.52
C LEU A 297 -3.29 -25.97 -27.56
N ARG A 298 -2.60 -26.70 -28.45
CA ARG A 298 -1.73 -26.12 -29.48
C ARG A 298 -2.47 -25.58 -30.69
N GLY A 299 -3.68 -26.07 -30.96
CA GLY A 299 -4.48 -25.67 -32.12
C GLY A 299 -5.05 -24.23 -32.09
N GLU A 300 -4.91 -23.50 -30.97
CA GLU A 300 -5.66 -22.25 -30.73
C GLU A 300 -4.83 -21.00 -30.34
N ARG A 301 -3.52 -20.95 -30.56
CA ARG A 301 -2.71 -19.72 -30.31
C ARG A 301 -2.62 -18.83 -31.57
N PRO A 302 -3.12 -17.58 -31.59
CA PRO A 302 -2.81 -16.60 -32.62
C PRO A 302 -1.51 -15.83 -32.28
N ASP A 303 -0.66 -15.61 -33.29
CA ASP A 303 0.49 -14.70 -33.24
C ASP A 303 0.02 -13.23 -33.27
N GLU A 304 0.42 -12.38 -32.32
CA GLU A 304 0.19 -10.92 -32.36
C GLU A 304 1.51 -10.13 -32.29
N ALA A 305 1.65 -9.17 -33.20
CA ALA A 305 2.70 -8.17 -33.24
C ALA A 305 2.14 -6.81 -32.76
N PRO A 306 2.87 -5.98 -31.99
CA PRO A 306 2.36 -4.67 -31.57
C PRO A 306 2.62 -3.59 -32.63
N THR A 307 1.62 -2.72 -32.81
CA THR A 307 1.65 -1.52 -33.66
C THR A 307 1.88 -0.27 -32.78
N GLU A 308 2.79 0.62 -33.18
CA GLU A 308 3.03 1.90 -32.48
C GLU A 308 1.88 2.91 -32.68
N ILE A 309 1.42 3.54 -31.60
CA ILE A 309 0.44 4.64 -31.62
C ILE A 309 1.14 5.97 -31.29
N ALA A 310 0.82 6.99 -32.08
CA ALA A 310 1.33 8.36 -31.99
C ALA A 310 0.62 9.23 -30.94
N ASN A 311 1.38 10.19 -30.37
CA ASN A 311 0.99 11.40 -29.64
C ASN A 311 -0.16 11.29 -28.61
N LEU A 312 0.15 10.70 -27.46
CA LEU A 312 -0.64 10.84 -26.23
C LEU A 312 -0.09 11.99 -25.37
N ASP A 313 -0.99 12.86 -24.88
CA ASP A 313 -0.70 13.86 -23.86
C ASP A 313 -0.15 13.17 -22.60
N VAL A 314 1.11 13.45 -22.24
CA VAL A 314 1.77 12.81 -21.10
C VAL A 314 1.27 13.43 -19.79
N ARG A 315 0.43 12.67 -19.08
CA ARG A 315 -0.05 12.98 -17.73
C ARG A 315 0.77 12.23 -16.69
N PRO A 316 1.12 12.87 -15.55
CA PRO A 316 1.77 12.16 -14.45
C PRO A 316 0.87 11.03 -13.94
N TYR A 317 1.49 9.90 -13.62
CA TYR A 317 0.85 8.93 -12.74
C TYR A 317 0.66 9.54 -11.34
N PRO A 318 -0.28 9.03 -10.51
CA PRO A 318 -0.53 9.59 -9.18
C PRO A 318 0.73 9.73 -8.31
N TYR A 319 1.66 8.77 -8.33
CA TYR A 319 2.91 8.86 -7.55
C TYR A 319 3.87 9.92 -8.10
N GLN A 320 3.87 10.12 -9.42
CA GLN A 320 4.66 11.20 -10.03
C GLN A 320 4.08 12.55 -9.63
N ALA A 321 2.75 12.65 -9.50
CA ALA A 321 2.10 13.84 -8.98
C ALA A 321 2.43 14.07 -7.49
N GLU A 322 2.51 13.02 -6.67
CA GLU A 322 2.99 13.08 -5.27
C GLU A 322 4.44 13.62 -5.22
N ILE A 323 5.37 13.03 -5.99
CA ILE A 323 6.77 13.49 -6.07
C ILE A 323 6.86 14.95 -6.52
N LEU A 324 6.06 15.36 -7.52
CA LEU A 324 6.02 16.74 -8.01
C LEU A 324 5.42 17.71 -6.98
N ALA A 325 4.55 17.23 -6.09
CA ALA A 325 3.99 18.01 -4.99
C ALA A 325 5.03 18.17 -3.86
N ASP A 326 5.77 17.12 -3.52
CA ASP A 326 6.86 17.17 -2.54
C ASP A 326 7.96 18.13 -3.01
N LEU A 327 8.39 18.04 -4.29
CA LEU A 327 9.33 18.99 -4.89
C LEU A 327 8.83 20.44 -4.86
N ASP A 328 7.52 20.65 -4.92
CA ASP A 328 6.91 21.98 -4.79
C ASP A 328 6.92 22.47 -3.35
N ALA A 329 6.67 21.57 -2.38
CA ALA A 329 6.76 21.87 -0.96
C ALA A 329 8.20 22.24 -0.57
N GLU A 330 9.19 21.49 -1.04
CA GLU A 330 10.62 21.83 -0.89
C GLU A 330 10.92 23.26 -1.32
N ARG A 331 10.38 23.70 -2.46
CA ARG A 331 10.66 25.05 -2.99
C ARG A 331 9.84 26.14 -2.32
N LYS A 332 8.54 25.92 -2.11
CA LYS A 332 7.61 26.96 -1.64
C LYS A 332 7.53 27.07 -0.13
N VAL A 333 7.62 25.95 0.58
CA VAL A 333 7.55 25.90 2.05
C VAL A 333 8.94 26.07 2.64
N HIS A 334 9.93 25.34 2.12
CA HIS A 334 11.27 25.31 2.71
C HIS A 334 12.28 26.25 2.02
N GLY A 335 11.95 26.78 0.84
CA GLY A 335 12.88 27.60 0.06
C GLY A 335 14.05 26.80 -0.54
N ARG A 336 13.95 25.47 -0.60
CA ARG A 336 15.01 24.54 -1.04
C ARG A 336 14.89 24.28 -2.55
N TRP A 337 15.88 24.74 -3.29
CA TRP A 337 15.92 24.64 -4.76
C TRP A 337 16.92 23.59 -5.27
N ARG A 338 17.66 22.95 -4.35
CA ARG A 338 18.58 21.85 -4.64
C ARG A 338 17.96 20.59 -4.04
N ASN A 339 17.46 19.70 -4.89
CA ASN A 339 16.64 18.57 -4.46
C ASN A 339 17.18 17.25 -5.02
N LEU A 340 17.28 16.23 -4.17
CA LEU A 340 17.60 14.86 -4.55
C LEU A 340 16.32 14.03 -4.57
N VAL A 341 16.00 13.47 -5.73
CA VAL A 341 14.88 12.54 -5.92
C VAL A 341 15.44 11.13 -6.01
N VAL A 342 15.12 10.32 -5.01
CA VAL A 342 15.41 8.90 -4.98
C VAL A 342 14.19 8.15 -5.50
N MET A 343 14.33 7.42 -6.60
CA MET A 343 13.26 6.58 -7.14
C MET A 343 13.82 5.26 -7.66
N ALA A 344 13.10 4.17 -7.39
CA ALA A 344 13.47 2.85 -7.88
C ALA A 344 13.68 2.82 -9.41
N THR A 345 14.62 2.00 -9.89
CA THR A 345 14.91 1.89 -11.32
C THR A 345 13.67 1.41 -12.09
N GLY A 346 13.36 2.04 -13.23
CA GLY A 346 12.21 1.67 -14.06
C GLY A 346 10.92 2.45 -13.77
N THR A 347 10.91 3.32 -12.74
CA THR A 347 9.71 4.09 -12.32
C THR A 347 9.56 5.45 -13.02
N GLY A 348 10.28 5.68 -14.11
CA GLY A 348 10.16 6.92 -14.88
C GLY A 348 10.80 8.16 -14.24
N LYS A 349 11.98 8.03 -13.59
CA LYS A 349 12.81 9.15 -13.08
C LYS A 349 12.88 10.33 -14.07
N THR A 350 13.16 10.01 -15.34
CA THR A 350 13.25 11.00 -16.42
C THR A 350 11.92 11.69 -16.71
N VAL A 351 10.80 10.97 -16.60
CA VAL A 351 9.44 11.53 -16.82
C VAL A 351 9.14 12.56 -15.74
N VAL A 352 9.42 12.26 -14.46
CA VAL A 352 9.27 13.22 -13.35
C VAL A 352 10.11 14.47 -13.61
N ALA A 353 11.38 14.31 -13.95
CA ALA A 353 12.29 15.42 -14.25
C ALA A 353 11.79 16.30 -15.41
N ALA A 354 11.23 15.68 -16.46
CA ALA A 354 10.67 16.41 -17.60
C ALA A 354 9.36 17.14 -17.24
N LEU A 355 8.49 16.52 -16.45
CA LEU A 355 7.24 17.14 -15.97
C LEU A 355 7.52 18.31 -15.02
N ASP A 356 8.52 18.18 -14.16
CA ASP A 356 9.00 19.23 -13.26
C ASP A 356 9.54 20.42 -14.05
N TYR A 357 10.43 20.16 -15.03
CA TYR A 357 10.92 21.20 -15.95
C TYR A 357 9.77 21.89 -16.69
N ARG A 358 8.83 21.12 -17.28
CA ARG A 358 7.66 21.66 -17.99
C ARG A 358 6.83 22.59 -17.11
N ARG A 359 6.62 22.22 -15.84
CA ARG A 359 5.90 23.03 -14.86
C ARG A 359 6.64 24.33 -14.57
N LEU A 360 7.91 24.25 -14.17
CA LEU A 360 8.72 25.43 -13.84
C LEU A 360 8.91 26.36 -15.04
N HIS A 361 9.01 25.81 -16.25
CA HIS A 361 9.08 26.57 -17.49
C HIS A 361 7.78 27.35 -17.76
N ARG A 362 6.61 26.72 -17.57
CA ARG A 362 5.29 27.39 -17.67
C ARG A 362 5.13 28.49 -16.61
N GLU A 363 5.66 28.26 -15.41
CA GLU A 363 5.70 29.26 -14.32
C GLU A 363 6.76 30.35 -14.55
N LYS A 364 7.51 30.31 -15.67
CA LYS A 364 8.61 31.24 -16.01
C LYS A 364 9.73 31.27 -14.97
N THR A 365 9.91 30.16 -14.27
CA THR A 365 10.96 29.98 -13.26
C THR A 365 12.28 29.51 -13.90
N VAL A 366 12.21 28.72 -14.97
CA VAL A 366 13.39 28.22 -15.71
C VAL A 366 13.18 28.32 -17.22
N ASP A 367 14.24 28.61 -17.97
CA ASP A 367 14.18 28.73 -19.44
C ASP A 367 15.33 27.98 -20.16
N SER A 368 16.27 27.45 -19.41
CA SER A 368 17.44 26.70 -19.89
C SER A 368 17.68 25.45 -19.05
N LEU A 369 18.19 24.38 -19.69
CA LEU A 369 18.34 23.05 -19.09
C LEU A 369 19.69 22.42 -19.43
N LEU A 370 20.40 21.90 -18.43
CA LEU A 370 21.51 20.97 -18.61
C LEU A 370 21.19 19.62 -17.97
N PHE A 371 21.04 18.58 -18.78
CA PHE A 371 20.87 17.20 -18.33
C PHE A 371 22.20 16.45 -18.43
N VAL A 372 22.68 15.91 -17.32
CA VAL A 372 23.98 15.23 -17.20
C VAL A 372 23.77 13.75 -16.89
N ALA A 373 24.46 12.88 -17.64
CA ALA A 373 24.54 11.45 -17.35
C ALA A 373 25.93 10.88 -17.71
N HIS A 374 26.23 9.66 -17.27
CA HIS A 374 27.53 9.03 -17.51
C HIS A 374 27.60 8.24 -18.85
N GLN A 375 26.47 7.82 -19.41
CA GLN A 375 26.39 7.00 -20.65
C GLN A 375 25.59 7.69 -21.77
N GLU A 376 26.06 7.50 -23.01
CA GLU A 376 25.39 8.03 -24.21
C GLU A 376 23.97 7.48 -24.41
N GLN A 377 23.75 6.20 -24.12
CA GLN A 377 22.44 5.56 -24.27
C GLN A 377 21.38 6.22 -23.37
N ILE A 378 21.74 6.51 -22.12
CA ILE A 378 20.87 7.21 -21.15
C ILE A 378 20.50 8.60 -21.67
N LEU A 379 21.47 9.35 -22.20
CA LEU A 379 21.23 10.69 -22.75
C LEU A 379 20.24 10.67 -23.92
N ARG A 380 20.34 9.69 -24.82
CA ARG A 380 19.41 9.54 -25.96
C ARG A 380 17.99 9.20 -25.49
N GLN A 381 17.86 8.28 -24.53
CA GLN A 381 16.56 7.92 -23.94
C GLN A 381 15.93 9.10 -23.20
N SER A 382 16.74 9.86 -22.44
CA SER A 382 16.27 11.02 -21.71
C SER A 382 15.80 12.14 -22.64
N LEU A 383 16.56 12.43 -23.70
CA LEU A 383 16.16 13.41 -24.71
C LEU A 383 14.82 13.05 -25.38
N ALA A 384 14.62 11.78 -25.75
CA ALA A 384 13.36 11.32 -26.33
C ALA A 384 12.17 11.52 -25.37
N THR A 385 12.37 11.21 -24.09
CA THR A 385 11.36 11.40 -23.04
C THR A 385 10.97 12.88 -22.88
N PHE A 386 11.96 13.78 -22.83
CA PHE A 386 11.72 15.22 -22.74
C PHE A 386 10.94 15.74 -23.95
N ARG A 387 11.28 15.32 -25.17
CA ARG A 387 10.54 15.69 -26.40
C ARG A 387 9.07 15.28 -26.33
N GLN A 388 8.80 14.08 -25.84
CA GLN A 388 7.43 13.58 -25.67
C GLN A 388 6.64 14.38 -24.63
N VAL A 389 7.24 14.64 -23.46
CA VAL A 389 6.58 15.40 -22.37
C VAL A 389 6.34 16.86 -22.74
N MET A 390 7.28 17.48 -23.46
CA MET A 390 7.16 18.86 -23.93
C MET A 390 6.24 18.99 -25.15
N GLY A 391 5.96 17.88 -25.86
CA GLY A 391 5.21 17.90 -27.12
C GLY A 391 5.98 18.58 -28.25
N ASP A 392 7.31 18.60 -28.18
CA ASP A 392 8.20 19.29 -29.12
C ASP A 392 9.35 18.36 -29.54
N GLY A 393 9.31 17.90 -30.79
CA GLY A 393 10.34 17.01 -31.36
C GLY A 393 11.70 17.69 -31.59
N SER A 394 11.76 19.03 -31.55
CA SER A 394 12.99 19.81 -31.70
C SER A 394 13.69 20.10 -30.37
N PHE A 395 13.05 19.78 -29.23
CA PHE A 395 13.59 20.06 -27.91
C PHE A 395 14.92 19.33 -27.66
N GLY A 396 15.92 20.09 -27.21
CA GLY A 396 17.20 19.57 -26.70
C GLY A 396 18.25 19.17 -27.75
N GLU A 397 19.53 19.40 -27.40
CA GLU A 397 20.71 19.08 -28.19
C GLU A 397 21.67 18.18 -27.40
N THR A 398 22.43 17.29 -28.06
CA THR A 398 23.35 16.35 -27.37
C THR A 398 24.81 16.78 -27.44
N LEU A 399 25.54 16.67 -26.33
CA LEU A 399 27.00 16.81 -26.26
C LEU A 399 27.63 15.47 -25.81
N VAL A 400 27.77 14.55 -26.76
CA VAL A 400 28.35 13.20 -26.56
C VAL A 400 28.76 12.61 -27.92
N GLY A 401 29.73 11.69 -27.94
CA GLY A 401 30.10 10.97 -29.17
C GLY A 401 30.61 11.85 -30.31
N GLY A 402 31.22 13.01 -30.00
CA GLY A 402 31.74 13.96 -31.00
C GLY A 402 30.69 14.96 -31.56
N ARG A 403 29.43 14.91 -31.09
CA ARG A 403 28.40 15.90 -31.44
C ARG A 403 28.50 17.13 -30.55
N GLU A 404 28.28 18.32 -31.12
CA GLU A 404 28.25 19.60 -30.40
C GLU A 404 26.90 20.31 -30.54
N PRO A 405 26.36 20.90 -29.45
CA PRO A 405 25.18 21.79 -29.50
C PRO A 405 25.45 23.07 -30.31
N GLN A 406 24.44 23.57 -31.00
CA GLN A 406 24.49 24.85 -31.71
C GLN A 406 23.92 25.99 -30.87
N HIS A 407 22.80 25.75 -30.18
CA HIS A 407 22.05 26.79 -29.47
C HIS A 407 22.37 26.85 -27.97
N TRP A 408 22.85 25.74 -27.39
CA TRP A 408 23.30 25.65 -25.99
C TRP A 408 22.23 26.01 -24.93
N ARG A 409 20.95 25.98 -25.30
CA ARG A 409 19.84 26.33 -24.39
C ARG A 409 19.30 25.14 -23.58
N HIS A 410 19.12 23.99 -24.25
CA HIS A 410 18.69 22.74 -23.63
C HIS A 410 19.68 21.66 -24.04
N VAL A 411 20.58 21.26 -23.15
CA VAL A 411 21.74 20.42 -23.49
C VAL A 411 21.72 19.11 -22.69
N PHE A 412 21.88 18.00 -23.39
CA PHE A 412 22.00 16.64 -22.84
C PHE A 412 23.44 16.16 -23.04
N ALA A 413 24.21 16.11 -21.97
CA ALA A 413 25.66 16.01 -22.06
C ALA A 413 26.24 14.91 -21.16
N SER A 414 27.30 14.26 -21.66
CA SER A 414 28.04 13.29 -20.85
C SER A 414 29.02 14.01 -19.91
N ILE A 415 29.23 13.46 -18.70
CA ILE A 415 30.22 14.01 -17.76
C ILE A 415 31.63 14.08 -18.40
N GLN A 416 31.98 13.09 -19.23
CA GLN A 416 33.27 13.03 -19.92
C GLN A 416 33.46 14.17 -20.93
N SER A 417 32.39 14.53 -21.65
CA SER A 417 32.40 15.64 -22.60
C SER A 417 32.39 17.00 -21.90
N LEU A 418 31.72 17.12 -20.75
CA LEU A 418 31.60 18.35 -19.97
C LEU A 418 32.87 18.69 -19.17
N HIS A 419 33.52 17.68 -18.60
CA HIS A 419 34.65 17.89 -17.67
C HIS A 419 35.84 18.63 -18.32
N ARG A 420 36.01 18.47 -19.64
CA ARG A 420 37.08 19.11 -20.41
C ARG A 420 36.72 20.50 -20.96
N ARG A 421 35.49 20.98 -20.75
CA ARG A 421 35.01 22.26 -21.30
C ARG A 421 34.81 23.31 -20.21
N GLU A 422 35.06 24.56 -20.57
CA GLU A 422 34.63 25.71 -19.80
C GLU A 422 33.16 26.00 -20.11
N ILE A 423 32.35 26.11 -19.06
CA ILE A 423 30.92 26.39 -19.13
C ILE A 423 30.67 27.54 -18.16
N ASN A 424 29.94 28.56 -18.61
CA ASN A 424 29.53 29.64 -17.73
C ASN A 424 28.71 29.05 -16.56
N PRO A 425 29.10 29.31 -15.29
CA PRO A 425 28.40 28.83 -14.10
C PRO A 425 26.89 29.06 -14.10
N GLU A 426 26.42 30.15 -14.71
CA GLU A 426 25.02 30.59 -14.72
C GLU A 426 24.34 30.35 -16.08
N ALA A 427 24.93 29.55 -16.96
CA ALA A 427 24.39 29.29 -18.31
C ALA A 427 23.04 28.56 -18.30
N TYR A 428 22.70 27.86 -17.22
CA TYR A 428 21.52 27.01 -17.13
C TYR A 428 20.74 27.27 -15.84
N ASP A 429 19.45 27.54 -15.97
CA ASP A 429 18.54 27.75 -14.85
C ASP A 429 18.27 26.45 -14.11
N MET A 430 18.16 25.34 -14.84
CA MET A 430 17.96 24.00 -14.28
C MET A 430 19.10 23.07 -14.70
N VAL A 431 19.72 22.42 -13.72
CA VAL A 431 20.68 21.34 -13.93
C VAL A 431 20.09 20.06 -13.37
N ILE A 432 20.01 19.02 -14.19
CA ILE A 432 19.52 17.70 -13.82
C ILE A 432 20.66 16.71 -13.98
N VAL A 433 20.92 15.91 -12.96
CA VAL A 433 22.00 14.93 -12.98
C VAL A 433 21.41 13.56 -12.63
N ASP A 434 21.44 12.65 -13.60
CA ASP A 434 20.98 11.27 -13.43
C ASP A 434 22.11 10.36 -12.90
N GLU A 435 21.72 9.33 -12.18
CA GLU A 435 22.59 8.47 -11.37
C GLU A 435 23.51 9.29 -10.45
N PHE A 436 22.89 10.18 -9.67
CA PHE A 436 23.58 11.13 -8.79
C PHE A 436 24.49 10.46 -7.74
N HIS A 437 24.33 9.16 -7.48
CA HIS A 437 25.24 8.43 -6.59
C HIS A 437 26.72 8.45 -7.05
N HIS A 438 27.00 8.85 -8.30
CA HIS A 438 28.35 9.11 -8.80
C HIS A 438 28.91 10.52 -8.48
N ALA A 439 28.13 11.42 -7.87
CA ALA A 439 28.49 12.82 -7.70
C ALA A 439 29.80 13.07 -6.92
N GLU A 440 30.18 12.11 -6.05
CA GLU A 440 31.43 12.12 -5.28
C GLU A 440 32.69 11.88 -6.11
N ALA A 441 32.56 11.39 -7.35
CA ALA A 441 33.71 11.24 -8.23
C ALA A 441 34.32 12.63 -8.52
N PRO A 442 35.66 12.77 -8.54
CA PRO A 442 36.32 14.09 -8.72
C PRO A 442 35.93 14.82 -10.00
N THR A 443 35.43 14.13 -11.02
CA THR A 443 34.92 14.72 -12.26
C THR A 443 33.54 15.34 -12.08
N TYR A 444 32.63 14.69 -11.35
CA TYR A 444 31.31 15.21 -11.02
C TYR A 444 31.39 16.35 -10.00
N ALA A 445 32.13 16.16 -8.91
CA ALA A 445 32.29 17.18 -7.86
C ALA A 445 32.77 18.51 -8.44
N ARG A 446 33.82 18.49 -9.29
CA ARG A 446 34.32 19.69 -9.98
C ARG A 446 33.29 20.37 -10.88
N LEU A 447 32.41 19.60 -11.52
CA LEU A 447 31.35 20.17 -12.36
C LEU A 447 30.28 20.85 -11.47
N LEU A 448 29.85 20.17 -10.41
CA LEU A 448 28.81 20.65 -9.49
C LEU A 448 29.26 21.87 -8.68
N GLU A 449 30.52 21.91 -8.25
CA GLU A 449 31.13 23.08 -7.58
C GLU A 449 31.19 24.31 -8.48
N ARG A 450 31.33 24.11 -9.79
CA ARG A 450 31.44 25.19 -10.78
C ARG A 450 30.09 25.75 -11.20
N LEU A 451 29.05 24.93 -11.31
CA LEU A 451 27.73 25.36 -11.78
C LEU A 451 26.93 26.04 -10.65
N ARG A 452 26.17 27.07 -11.01
CA ARG A 452 25.30 27.84 -10.10
C ARG A 452 23.87 27.96 -10.65
N PRO A 453 23.17 26.83 -10.87
CA PRO A 453 21.81 26.88 -11.39
C PRO A 453 20.84 27.39 -10.32
N ARG A 454 19.72 27.95 -10.78
CA ARG A 454 18.57 28.27 -9.90
C ARG A 454 17.96 26.99 -9.33
N VAL A 455 17.92 25.92 -10.11
CA VAL A 455 17.36 24.61 -9.75
C VAL A 455 18.41 23.52 -9.98
N LEU A 456 18.75 22.75 -8.94
CA LEU A 456 19.57 21.55 -9.06
C LEU A 456 18.72 20.34 -8.71
N LEU A 457 18.58 19.39 -9.63
CA LEU A 457 17.83 18.16 -9.43
C LEU A 457 18.75 16.95 -9.60
N GLY A 458 19.01 16.23 -8.51
CA GLY A 458 19.68 14.93 -8.55
C GLY A 458 18.65 13.82 -8.69
N LEU A 459 18.87 12.87 -9.59
CA LEU A 459 18.06 11.67 -9.72
C LEU A 459 18.93 10.46 -9.38
N THR A 460 18.49 9.61 -8.45
CA THR A 460 19.20 8.37 -8.14
C THR A 460 18.20 7.28 -7.74
N ALA A 461 18.59 6.02 -7.82
CA ALA A 461 17.84 4.94 -7.17
C ALA A 461 18.29 4.70 -5.72
N THR A 462 19.50 5.16 -5.38
CA THR A 462 20.17 4.83 -4.13
C THR A 462 21.01 6.03 -3.67
N PRO A 463 20.69 6.66 -2.54
CA PRO A 463 21.45 7.79 -2.00
C PRO A 463 22.72 7.35 -1.25
N ASP A 464 22.69 6.17 -0.61
CA ASP A 464 23.81 5.64 0.17
C ASP A 464 24.82 4.88 -0.70
N ARG A 465 26.12 5.19 -0.58
CA ARG A 465 27.19 4.48 -1.30
C ARG A 465 27.72 3.28 -0.51
N SER A 466 28.21 2.29 -1.23
CA SER A 466 28.85 1.08 -0.67
C SER A 466 30.18 1.34 0.04
N ASP A 467 30.81 2.51 -0.19
CA ASP A 467 32.05 2.93 0.46
C ASP A 467 31.80 3.83 1.70
N GLY A 468 30.54 4.00 2.11
CA GLY A 468 30.16 4.80 3.27
C GLY A 468 30.05 6.31 3.02
N GLY A 469 30.19 6.77 1.77
CA GLY A 469 29.91 8.16 1.40
C GLY A 469 28.41 8.43 1.20
N ASP A 470 27.97 9.65 1.51
CA ASP A 470 26.57 10.09 1.33
C ASP A 470 26.47 11.27 0.33
N VAL A 471 25.78 11.06 -0.79
CA VAL A 471 25.58 12.10 -1.81
C VAL A 471 24.59 13.18 -1.37
N ARG A 472 23.82 12.96 -0.31
CA ARG A 472 22.92 13.94 0.28
C ARG A 472 23.64 15.20 0.73
N ARG A 473 24.97 15.18 0.92
CA ARG A 473 25.76 16.39 1.23
C ARG A 473 25.60 17.52 0.20
N TRP A 474 25.29 17.18 -1.05
CA TRP A 474 25.04 18.17 -2.12
C TRP A 474 23.65 18.83 -2.02
N PHE A 475 22.82 18.32 -1.10
CA PHE A 475 21.41 18.65 -0.89
C PHE A 475 21.12 18.83 0.61
N ASP A 476 22.04 19.49 1.31
CA ASP A 476 21.90 19.83 2.74
C ASP A 476 21.69 18.62 3.67
N GLY A 477 22.24 17.46 3.28
CA GLY A 477 22.18 16.21 4.04
C GLY A 477 20.84 15.46 3.91
N ARG A 478 20.00 15.79 2.93
CA ARG A 478 18.64 15.22 2.80
C ARG A 478 18.34 14.73 1.37
N ALA A 479 17.38 13.82 1.28
CA ALA A 479 16.68 13.51 0.03
C ALA A 479 15.33 14.23 0.07
N ALA A 480 14.99 14.94 -1.01
CA ALA A 480 13.72 15.67 -1.11
C ALA A 480 12.55 14.69 -1.23
N VAL A 481 12.74 13.60 -1.97
CA VAL A 481 11.73 12.56 -2.17
C VAL A 481 12.40 11.20 -2.22
N GLU A 482 11.83 10.21 -1.55
CA GLU A 482 12.23 8.80 -1.65
C GLU A 482 11.02 7.93 -2.03
N LEU A 483 10.91 7.57 -3.31
CA LEU A 483 9.91 6.61 -3.79
C LEU A 483 10.46 5.19 -3.59
N HIS A 484 9.90 4.48 -2.63
CA HIS A 484 10.30 3.11 -2.32
C HIS A 484 9.86 2.12 -3.41
N LEU A 485 10.60 1.02 -3.56
CA LEU A 485 10.34 -0.01 -4.56
C LEU A 485 8.91 -0.59 -4.46
N TRP A 486 8.40 -0.67 -3.25
CA TRP A 486 7.08 -1.20 -2.94
C TRP A 486 5.94 -0.47 -3.65
N GLU A 487 5.98 0.86 -3.64
CA GLU A 487 4.94 1.70 -4.23
C GLU A 487 4.94 1.59 -5.76
N ALA A 488 6.10 1.36 -6.35
CA ALA A 488 6.24 1.10 -7.77
C ALA A 488 5.63 -0.25 -8.20
N LEU A 489 5.75 -1.27 -7.34
CA LEU A 489 5.13 -2.58 -7.56
C LEU A 489 3.62 -2.54 -7.37
N GLU A 490 3.11 -1.83 -6.35
CA GLU A 490 1.67 -1.68 -6.12
C GLU A 490 0.95 -1.07 -7.33
N ARG A 491 1.63 -0.19 -8.04
CA ARG A 491 1.09 0.56 -9.18
C ARG A 491 1.40 -0.10 -10.54
N GLN A 492 1.89 -1.35 -10.54
CA GLN A 492 2.19 -2.18 -11.72
C GLN A 492 3.19 -1.58 -12.71
N LEU A 493 4.07 -0.70 -12.24
CA LEU A 493 5.12 -0.07 -13.07
C LEU A 493 6.35 -0.97 -13.24
N LEU A 494 6.42 -2.02 -12.44
CA LEU A 494 7.47 -3.01 -12.38
C LEU A 494 6.84 -4.40 -12.44
N ALA A 495 7.58 -5.36 -12.98
CA ALA A 495 7.20 -6.76 -12.93
C ALA A 495 7.10 -7.19 -11.46
N PRO A 496 5.98 -7.79 -11.02
CA PRO A 496 5.86 -8.30 -9.67
C PRO A 496 6.88 -9.40 -9.41
N PHE A 497 7.25 -9.64 -8.13
CA PHE A 497 8.25 -10.65 -7.78
C PHE A 497 7.74 -11.74 -6.83
N GLN A 498 8.33 -12.93 -6.91
CA GLN A 498 8.18 -14.01 -5.94
C GLN A 498 9.53 -14.22 -5.25
N TYR A 499 9.60 -13.92 -3.97
CA TYR A 499 10.80 -14.01 -3.16
C TYR A 499 10.77 -15.25 -2.30
N PHE A 500 11.76 -16.11 -2.46
CA PHE A 500 11.96 -17.31 -1.66
C PHE A 500 13.24 -17.15 -0.84
N GLY A 501 13.08 -16.91 0.46
CA GLY A 501 14.19 -16.94 1.41
C GLY A 501 14.41 -18.36 1.89
N LEU A 502 15.49 -18.97 1.41
CA LEU A 502 15.85 -20.36 1.67
C LEU A 502 16.99 -20.41 2.68
N HIS A 503 16.95 -21.35 3.60
CA HIS A 503 17.99 -21.58 4.59
C HIS A 503 19.26 -22.10 3.91
N ASP A 504 20.36 -21.41 4.19
CA ASP A 504 21.71 -21.81 3.83
C ASP A 504 22.40 -22.38 5.08
N ASP A 505 22.95 -23.59 5.00
CA ASP A 505 23.61 -24.25 6.14
C ASP A 505 24.97 -23.60 6.49
N VAL A 506 25.42 -22.62 5.69
CA VAL A 506 26.68 -21.90 5.91
C VAL A 506 26.54 -20.90 7.06
N ASP A 507 27.36 -21.09 8.11
CA ASP A 507 27.49 -20.14 9.22
C ASP A 507 28.53 -19.07 8.92
N LEU A 508 28.10 -17.81 8.90
CA LEU A 508 28.91 -16.62 8.67
C LEU A 508 29.08 -15.79 9.96
N SER A 509 28.58 -16.27 11.11
CA SER A 509 28.52 -15.50 12.34
C SER A 509 29.89 -15.18 12.94
N GLN A 510 30.90 -15.99 12.61
CA GLN A 510 32.27 -15.88 13.10
C GLN A 510 33.23 -15.21 12.11
N LEU A 511 32.78 -14.86 10.89
CA LEU A 511 33.64 -14.22 9.90
C LEU A 511 33.96 -12.77 10.29
N ARG A 512 35.09 -12.26 9.81
CA ARG A 512 35.54 -10.90 10.13
C ARG A 512 34.55 -9.87 9.60
N TRP A 513 34.18 -8.94 10.49
CA TRP A 513 33.22 -7.87 10.20
C TRP A 513 33.87 -6.50 10.40
N LYS A 514 33.79 -5.63 9.38
CA LYS A 514 34.22 -4.23 9.47
C LYS A 514 33.02 -3.30 9.44
N ARG A 515 32.88 -2.44 10.46
CA ARG A 515 31.77 -1.48 10.55
C ARG A 515 31.77 -0.57 9.31
N GLY A 516 30.64 -0.52 8.59
CA GLY A 516 30.47 0.28 7.37
C GLY A 516 30.96 -0.38 6.08
N GLN A 517 31.67 -1.52 6.14
CA GLN A 517 32.14 -2.26 4.96
C GLN A 517 31.58 -3.70 4.89
N GLY A 518 31.06 -4.23 6.00
CA GLY A 518 30.48 -5.56 6.08
C GLY A 518 31.54 -6.66 6.20
N TYR A 519 31.25 -7.81 5.57
CA TYR A 519 32.14 -8.97 5.53
C TYR A 519 33.41 -8.73 4.69
N ASP A 520 34.52 -9.34 5.08
CA ASP A 520 35.72 -9.37 4.24
C ASP A 520 35.49 -10.29 3.02
N PRO A 521 35.65 -9.79 1.76
CA PRO A 521 35.41 -10.59 0.56
C PRO A 521 36.28 -11.85 0.47
N SER A 522 37.50 -11.82 1.03
CA SER A 522 38.40 -12.97 1.00
C SER A 522 37.93 -14.12 1.90
N ASP A 523 37.34 -13.79 3.06
CA ASP A 523 36.75 -14.78 3.96
C ASP A 523 35.52 -15.42 3.34
N LEU A 524 34.68 -14.63 2.67
CA LEU A 524 33.50 -15.13 1.96
C LEU A 524 33.89 -16.05 0.79
N ASP A 525 34.91 -15.69 0.03
CA ASP A 525 35.39 -16.51 -1.09
C ASP A 525 35.86 -17.90 -0.62
N GLY A 526 36.62 -17.95 0.48
CA GLY A 526 37.12 -19.20 1.05
C GLY A 526 36.02 -20.16 1.56
N VAL A 527 34.84 -19.64 1.89
CA VAL A 527 33.69 -20.45 2.37
C VAL A 527 32.77 -20.88 1.22
N TYR A 528 32.62 -20.03 0.20
CA TYR A 528 31.66 -20.28 -0.89
C TYR A 528 32.26 -20.97 -2.11
N THR A 529 33.49 -20.63 -2.51
CA THR A 529 34.12 -21.18 -3.71
C THR A 529 34.51 -22.64 -3.47
N GLY A 530 34.10 -23.54 -4.38
CA GLY A 530 34.36 -24.98 -4.24
C GLY A 530 33.41 -25.72 -3.30
N ASN A 531 32.42 -25.05 -2.71
CA ASN A 531 31.43 -25.68 -1.83
C ASN A 531 30.37 -26.43 -2.65
N HIS A 532 30.67 -27.68 -3.01
CA HIS A 532 29.78 -28.52 -3.82
C HIS A 532 28.45 -28.86 -3.13
N ALA A 533 28.42 -28.93 -1.79
CA ALA A 533 27.19 -29.20 -1.06
C ALA A 533 26.20 -28.04 -1.23
N ARG A 534 26.67 -26.80 -1.05
CA ARG A 534 25.89 -25.59 -1.30
C ARG A 534 25.49 -25.46 -2.76
N ALA A 535 26.41 -25.67 -3.71
CA ALA A 535 26.09 -25.59 -5.15
C ALA A 535 25.00 -26.60 -5.58
N ARG A 536 24.96 -27.79 -4.95
CA ARG A 536 23.89 -28.77 -5.14
C ARG A 536 22.55 -28.29 -4.58
N MET A 537 22.55 -27.71 -3.38
CA MET A 537 21.36 -27.11 -2.77
C MET A 537 20.79 -26.00 -3.67
N VAL A 538 21.64 -25.09 -4.15
CA VAL A 538 21.24 -23.99 -5.04
C VAL A 538 20.62 -24.53 -6.33
N LEU A 539 21.27 -25.48 -7.00
CA LEU A 539 20.74 -26.06 -8.24
C LEU A 539 19.41 -26.80 -8.02
N ARG A 540 19.25 -27.50 -6.89
CA ARG A 540 17.99 -28.16 -6.53
C ARG A 540 16.88 -27.14 -6.34
N ALA A 541 17.12 -26.08 -5.56
CA ALA A 541 16.15 -25.01 -5.37
C ALA A 541 15.70 -24.37 -6.69
N VAL A 542 16.64 -24.14 -7.62
CA VAL A 542 16.33 -23.64 -8.97
C VAL A 542 15.39 -24.61 -9.71
N ARG A 543 15.71 -25.91 -9.75
CA ARG A 543 14.89 -26.93 -10.44
C ARG A 543 13.50 -27.10 -9.83
N ASP A 544 13.39 -26.99 -8.51
CA ASP A 544 12.12 -27.14 -7.80
C ASP A 544 11.21 -25.91 -8.00
N THR A 545 11.80 -24.73 -8.27
CA THR A 545 11.07 -23.46 -8.31
C THR A 545 10.79 -22.94 -9.73
N VAL A 546 11.71 -23.12 -10.69
CA VAL A 546 11.60 -22.54 -12.04
C VAL A 546 11.80 -23.58 -13.15
N ASP A 547 11.25 -23.30 -14.34
CA ASP A 547 11.52 -24.10 -15.54
C ASP A 547 12.90 -23.75 -16.10
N VAL A 548 13.88 -24.60 -15.78
CA VAL A 548 15.28 -24.45 -16.23
C VAL A 548 15.44 -24.39 -17.76
N GLY A 549 14.48 -24.94 -18.51
CA GLY A 549 14.50 -24.95 -19.98
C GLY A 549 14.02 -23.64 -20.60
N ARG A 550 13.40 -22.75 -19.81
CA ARG A 550 12.91 -21.44 -20.29
C ARG A 550 13.54 -20.25 -19.58
N MET A 551 14.01 -20.44 -18.35
CA MET A 551 14.50 -19.35 -17.49
C MET A 551 15.58 -18.46 -18.12
N ARG A 552 15.63 -17.22 -17.65
CA ARG A 552 16.69 -16.24 -17.88
C ARG A 552 17.15 -15.69 -16.53
N ALA A 553 18.17 -16.33 -15.97
CA ALA A 553 18.63 -16.07 -14.61
C ALA A 553 19.91 -15.22 -14.53
N LEU A 554 19.96 -14.32 -13.55
CA LEU A 554 21.19 -13.66 -13.10
C LEU A 554 21.58 -14.18 -11.71
N GLY A 555 22.83 -14.61 -11.54
CA GLY A 555 23.37 -15.05 -10.26
C GLY A 555 24.43 -14.09 -9.72
N PHE A 556 24.23 -13.58 -8.50
CA PHE A 556 25.14 -12.64 -7.84
C PHE A 556 26.05 -13.34 -6.84
N CYS A 557 27.33 -13.46 -7.17
CA CYS A 557 28.36 -14.17 -6.42
C CYS A 557 29.25 -13.21 -5.58
N VAL A 558 30.04 -13.78 -4.67
CA VAL A 558 30.95 -13.01 -3.78
C VAL A 558 32.26 -12.60 -4.45
N SER A 559 32.71 -13.34 -5.45
CA SER A 559 34.00 -13.17 -6.10
C SER A 559 33.95 -13.68 -7.55
N ILE A 560 34.99 -13.35 -8.33
CA ILE A 560 35.18 -13.87 -9.70
C ILE A 560 35.28 -15.41 -9.67
N GLY A 561 36.10 -15.95 -8.75
CA GLY A 561 36.27 -17.40 -8.61
C GLY A 561 34.96 -18.12 -8.26
N HIS A 562 34.12 -17.53 -7.41
CA HIS A 562 32.81 -18.09 -7.09
C HIS A 562 31.87 -18.05 -8.31
N ALA A 563 31.88 -16.98 -9.11
CA ALA A 563 31.07 -16.87 -10.32
C ALA A 563 31.45 -17.92 -11.37
N GLU A 564 32.75 -18.12 -11.61
CA GLU A 564 33.28 -19.15 -12.50
C GLU A 564 32.91 -20.56 -12.02
N PHE A 565 33.11 -20.83 -10.72
CA PHE A 565 32.74 -22.11 -10.11
C PHE A 565 31.25 -22.45 -10.29
N MET A 566 30.35 -21.49 -10.05
CA MET A 566 28.91 -21.71 -10.20
C MET A 566 28.50 -21.90 -11.66
N ALA A 567 29.09 -21.14 -12.60
CA ALA A 567 28.85 -21.31 -14.02
C ALA A 567 29.25 -22.73 -14.50
N ASP A 568 30.44 -23.18 -14.11
CA ASP A 568 30.93 -24.52 -14.41
C ASP A 568 30.04 -25.61 -13.80
N TRP A 569 29.63 -25.44 -12.54
CA TRP A 569 28.79 -26.40 -11.84
C TRP A 569 27.42 -26.55 -12.51
N PHE A 570 26.77 -25.44 -12.86
CA PHE A 570 25.47 -25.46 -13.52
C PHE A 570 25.54 -26.10 -14.92
N THR A 571 26.55 -25.71 -15.71
CA THR A 571 26.76 -26.26 -17.06
C THR A 571 27.02 -27.76 -17.03
N LYS A 572 27.87 -28.25 -16.10
CA LYS A 572 28.12 -29.69 -15.90
C LYS A 572 26.86 -30.49 -15.53
N HIS A 573 25.86 -29.83 -14.95
CA HIS A 573 24.58 -30.45 -14.56
C HIS A 573 23.43 -30.08 -15.50
N GLY A 574 23.72 -29.74 -16.76
CA GLY A 574 22.73 -29.61 -17.83
C GLY A 574 22.00 -28.26 -17.87
N VAL A 575 22.54 -27.22 -17.22
CA VAL A 575 22.01 -25.85 -17.29
C VAL A 575 23.06 -24.93 -17.91
N PRO A 576 22.96 -24.60 -19.22
CA PRO A 576 23.94 -23.76 -19.90
C PRO A 576 24.13 -22.42 -19.20
N SER A 577 25.33 -22.18 -18.67
CA SER A 577 25.64 -21.02 -17.82
C SER A 577 27.02 -20.46 -18.12
N ALA A 578 27.20 -19.14 -17.93
CA ALA A 578 28.49 -18.49 -18.10
C ALA A 578 28.76 -17.47 -16.98
N ALA A 579 30.03 -17.20 -16.70
CA ALA A 579 30.44 -16.13 -15.81
C ALA A 579 30.77 -14.86 -16.62
N ILE A 580 30.32 -13.70 -16.15
CA ILE A 580 30.58 -12.40 -16.78
C ILE A 580 31.17 -11.44 -15.75
N THR A 581 32.48 -11.22 -15.91
CA THR A 581 33.32 -10.52 -14.93
C THR A 581 34.04 -9.33 -15.57
N SER A 582 34.70 -8.50 -14.76
CA SER A 582 35.45 -7.34 -15.23
C SER A 582 36.62 -7.71 -16.15
N GLY A 583 37.10 -8.96 -16.11
CA GLY A 583 38.14 -9.47 -17.00
C GLY A 583 37.66 -9.79 -18.43
N VAL A 584 36.34 -9.87 -18.66
CA VAL A 584 35.76 -10.19 -19.98
C VAL A 584 35.78 -8.96 -20.88
N GLY A 585 36.41 -9.09 -22.05
CA GLY A 585 36.55 -8.02 -23.04
C GLY A 585 35.20 -7.56 -23.63
N PRO A 586 35.10 -6.33 -24.18
CA PRO A 586 33.83 -5.77 -24.66
C PRO A 586 33.13 -6.60 -25.74
N ALA A 587 33.89 -7.17 -26.70
CA ALA A 587 33.34 -7.98 -27.78
C ALA A 587 32.77 -9.31 -27.27
N GLU A 588 33.52 -10.01 -26.41
CA GLU A 588 33.09 -11.26 -25.79
C GLU A 588 31.86 -11.05 -24.89
N ARG A 589 31.84 -9.96 -24.13
CA ARG A 589 30.68 -9.55 -23.31
C ARG A 589 29.41 -9.39 -24.16
N GLN A 590 29.53 -8.78 -25.34
CA GLN A 590 28.39 -8.58 -26.23
C GLN A 590 27.87 -9.91 -26.79
N THR A 591 28.77 -10.87 -27.07
CA THR A 591 28.40 -12.23 -27.46
C THR A 591 27.66 -12.95 -26.34
N LEU A 592 28.19 -12.96 -25.11
CA LEU A 592 27.53 -13.60 -23.96
C LEU A 592 26.14 -13.02 -23.68
N ILE A 593 26.00 -11.69 -23.78
CA ILE A 593 24.71 -11.02 -23.63
C ILE A 593 23.74 -11.46 -24.74
N LYS A 594 24.22 -11.55 -25.99
CA LYS A 594 23.41 -12.03 -27.12
C LYS A 594 22.96 -13.48 -26.92
N ASP A 595 23.87 -14.37 -26.58
CA ASP A 595 23.58 -15.79 -26.33
C ASP A 595 22.58 -15.99 -25.18
N PHE A 596 22.63 -15.10 -24.18
CA PHE A 596 21.63 -15.04 -23.12
C PHE A 596 20.28 -14.53 -23.62
N ARG A 597 20.22 -13.51 -24.49
CA ARG A 597 18.97 -13.05 -25.11
C ARG A 597 18.30 -14.16 -25.90
N ASP A 598 19.09 -14.83 -26.75
CA ASP A 598 18.61 -15.88 -27.67
C ASP A 598 18.24 -17.19 -26.93
N GLY A 599 18.66 -17.34 -25.66
CA GLY A 599 18.34 -18.50 -24.83
C GLY A 599 19.28 -19.69 -24.95
N THR A 600 20.39 -19.50 -25.65
CA THR A 600 21.51 -20.44 -25.65
C THR A 600 22.10 -20.57 -24.25
N LEU A 601 22.23 -19.46 -23.53
CA LEU A 601 22.58 -19.42 -22.11
C LEU A 601 21.33 -19.19 -21.26
N ARG A 602 21.22 -19.93 -20.15
CA ARG A 602 20.11 -19.83 -19.18
C ARG A 602 20.48 -19.01 -17.96
N VAL A 603 21.76 -19.00 -17.57
CA VAL A 603 22.24 -18.27 -16.39
C VAL A 603 23.50 -17.49 -16.69
N LEU A 604 23.55 -16.23 -16.25
CA LEU A 604 24.78 -15.46 -16.18
C LEU A 604 25.15 -15.21 -14.70
N PHE A 605 26.32 -15.69 -14.29
CA PHE A 605 26.89 -15.43 -12.97
C PHE A 605 27.79 -14.19 -13.02
N THR A 606 27.62 -13.28 -12.06
CA THR A 606 28.39 -12.04 -11.97
C THR A 606 28.72 -11.68 -10.53
N VAL A 607 29.61 -10.71 -10.36
CA VAL A 607 29.92 -10.11 -9.05
C VAL A 607 29.22 -8.75 -8.97
N ASP A 608 29.74 -7.74 -9.69
CA ASP A 608 29.21 -6.37 -9.67
C ASP A 608 28.94 -5.77 -11.07
N LEU A 609 29.23 -6.51 -12.16
CA LEU A 609 29.22 -5.94 -13.51
C LEU A 609 27.82 -5.56 -14.02
N PHE A 610 26.78 -6.18 -13.47
CA PHE A 610 25.39 -5.85 -13.75
C PHE A 610 24.73 -4.98 -12.69
N ASN A 611 25.50 -4.43 -11.75
CA ASN A 611 24.94 -3.52 -10.76
C ASN A 611 24.45 -2.22 -11.39
N GLU A 612 24.98 -1.80 -12.55
CA GLU A 612 24.62 -0.56 -13.27
C GLU A 612 24.68 -0.73 -14.81
N GLY A 613 23.76 -0.07 -15.55
CA GLY A 613 23.98 0.25 -16.98
C GLY A 613 23.70 -0.82 -18.05
N VAL A 614 23.13 -2.00 -17.74
CA VAL A 614 22.75 -3.01 -18.77
C VAL A 614 21.24 -3.23 -18.81
N ASP A 615 20.66 -3.21 -20.01
CA ASP A 615 19.22 -3.38 -20.24
C ASP A 615 18.87 -4.81 -20.69
N LEU A 616 18.32 -5.59 -19.76
CA LEU A 616 17.92 -6.99 -19.91
C LEU A 616 16.51 -7.22 -19.33
N PRO A 617 15.45 -6.72 -19.99
CA PRO A 617 14.07 -6.83 -19.49
C PRO A 617 13.59 -8.28 -19.36
N MET A 618 14.09 -9.18 -20.20
CA MET A 618 13.74 -10.61 -20.21
C MET A 618 14.20 -11.42 -18.98
N VAL A 619 14.99 -10.84 -18.06
CA VAL A 619 15.44 -11.55 -16.84
C VAL A 619 14.25 -11.87 -15.96
N ASP A 620 13.98 -13.17 -15.78
CA ASP A 620 12.85 -13.70 -15.01
C ASP A 620 13.25 -14.32 -13.67
N THR A 621 14.56 -14.51 -13.43
CA THR A 621 15.07 -15.18 -12.24
C THR A 621 16.32 -14.48 -11.69
N ILE A 622 16.38 -14.27 -10.38
CA ILE A 622 17.55 -13.75 -9.66
C ILE A 622 17.98 -14.75 -8.59
N LEU A 623 19.27 -15.08 -8.58
CA LEU A 623 19.91 -15.90 -7.56
C LEU A 623 20.81 -15.01 -6.70
N MET A 624 20.43 -14.79 -5.44
CA MET A 624 21.23 -14.04 -4.47
C MET A 624 22.12 -15.03 -3.72
N LEU A 625 23.35 -15.22 -4.23
CA LEU A 625 24.28 -16.23 -3.72
C LEU A 625 25.33 -15.66 -2.77
N ARG A 626 25.22 -14.37 -2.42
CA ARG A 626 26.11 -13.64 -1.53
C ARG A 626 25.33 -12.95 -0.39
N PRO A 627 25.92 -12.79 0.81
CA PRO A 627 25.32 -12.02 1.89
C PRO A 627 25.37 -10.51 1.58
N THR A 628 24.38 -10.01 0.85
CA THR A 628 24.28 -8.58 0.51
C THR A 628 23.71 -7.80 1.69
N GLU A 629 24.58 -7.19 2.52
CA GLU A 629 24.15 -6.33 3.64
C GLU A 629 23.56 -5.00 3.15
N SER A 630 24.24 -4.37 2.18
CA SER A 630 23.85 -3.07 1.67
C SER A 630 22.47 -3.13 0.99
N ALA A 631 21.51 -2.39 1.55
CA ALA A 631 20.18 -2.25 0.96
C ALA A 631 20.25 -1.66 -0.47
N THR A 632 21.20 -0.75 -0.71
CA THR A 632 21.50 -0.19 -2.04
C THR A 632 21.82 -1.28 -3.04
N ILE A 633 22.80 -2.14 -2.76
CA ILE A 633 23.20 -3.16 -3.72
C ILE A 633 22.10 -4.22 -3.87
N PHE A 634 21.42 -4.57 -2.78
CA PHE A 634 20.28 -5.50 -2.82
C PHE A 634 19.18 -5.00 -3.76
N LEU A 635 18.78 -3.72 -3.66
CA LEU A 635 17.77 -3.12 -4.53
C LEU A 635 18.25 -2.99 -5.98
N GLN A 636 19.51 -2.65 -6.21
CA GLN A 636 20.08 -2.57 -7.55
C GLN A 636 20.05 -3.93 -8.25
N GLN A 637 20.45 -5.00 -7.54
CA GLN A 637 20.41 -6.38 -8.02
C GLN A 637 18.97 -6.79 -8.35
N LEU A 638 18.05 -6.60 -7.40
CA LEU A 638 16.64 -6.92 -7.58
C LEU A 638 16.00 -6.16 -8.76
N GLY A 639 16.27 -4.85 -8.85
CA GLY A 639 15.75 -3.95 -9.88
C GLY A 639 16.11 -4.34 -11.32
N ARG A 640 17.12 -5.22 -11.52
CA ARG A 640 17.44 -5.78 -12.85
C ARG A 640 16.35 -6.73 -13.35
N GLY A 641 15.76 -7.50 -12.44
CA GLY A 641 14.70 -8.46 -12.78
C GLY A 641 13.30 -7.84 -12.80
N LEU A 642 13.11 -6.65 -12.23
CA LEU A 642 11.80 -6.02 -12.05
C LEU A 642 11.29 -5.21 -13.26
N ARG A 643 12.03 -5.18 -14.38
CA ARG A 643 11.54 -4.54 -15.61
C ARG A 643 10.39 -5.32 -16.22
N LEU A 644 9.43 -4.67 -16.86
CA LEU A 644 8.35 -5.37 -17.58
C LEU A 644 8.89 -5.99 -18.88
N ASP A 645 8.35 -7.16 -19.24
CA ASP A 645 8.63 -7.89 -20.48
C ASP A 645 7.42 -8.78 -20.77
N ASP A 646 6.99 -8.88 -22.04
CA ASP A 646 5.73 -9.53 -22.42
C ASP A 646 5.72 -11.03 -22.12
N ASP A 647 6.90 -11.68 -22.16
CA ASP A 647 7.06 -13.10 -21.84
C ASP A 647 7.32 -13.36 -20.35
N LYS A 648 7.35 -12.31 -19.52
CA LYS A 648 7.68 -12.39 -18.09
C LYS A 648 6.49 -12.06 -17.18
N PRO A 649 5.79 -13.08 -16.63
CA PRO A 649 4.67 -12.85 -15.72
C PRO A 649 5.11 -12.37 -14.32
N CYS A 650 6.32 -12.73 -13.90
CA CYS A 650 6.92 -12.25 -12.65
C CYS A 650 8.41 -12.57 -12.58
N LEU A 651 9.11 -11.83 -11.72
CA LEU A 651 10.48 -12.13 -11.31
C LEU A 651 10.50 -13.18 -10.19
N THR A 652 11.21 -14.29 -10.35
CA THR A 652 11.51 -15.21 -9.24
C THR A 652 12.84 -14.86 -8.58
N VAL A 653 12.88 -14.71 -7.26
CA VAL A 653 14.08 -14.39 -6.50
C VAL A 653 14.35 -15.51 -5.51
N LEU A 654 15.53 -16.11 -5.58
CA LEU A 654 16.01 -17.11 -4.63
C LEU A 654 17.12 -16.48 -3.79
N ASP A 655 16.85 -16.25 -2.50
CA ASP A 655 17.82 -15.70 -1.54
C ASP A 655 18.23 -16.76 -0.53
N PHE A 656 19.53 -17.03 -0.44
CA PHE A 656 20.10 -18.07 0.42
C PHE A 656 20.60 -17.44 1.73
N ILE A 657 19.83 -17.64 2.80
CA ILE A 657 19.96 -17.00 4.11
C ILE A 657 20.62 -17.97 5.11
N GLY A 658 21.89 -17.71 5.40
CA GLY A 658 22.67 -18.47 6.39
C GLY A 658 22.73 -17.82 7.77
N GLY A 659 23.62 -18.35 8.62
CA GLY A 659 23.91 -17.81 9.95
C GLY A 659 24.65 -16.47 9.85
N GLN A 660 23.94 -15.36 9.65
CA GLN A 660 24.56 -14.05 9.50
C GLN A 660 25.21 -13.56 10.81
N HIS A 661 26.18 -12.66 10.68
CA HIS A 661 26.83 -11.97 11.78
C HIS A 661 25.82 -11.08 12.52
N ALA A 662 25.97 -10.92 13.84
CA ALA A 662 25.01 -10.20 14.68
C ALA A 662 24.77 -8.73 14.23
N ASN A 663 25.77 -8.12 13.59
CA ASN A 663 25.70 -6.76 13.05
C ASN A 663 25.05 -6.66 11.65
N PHE A 664 24.71 -7.79 11.01
CA PHE A 664 24.03 -7.77 9.71
C PHE A 664 22.65 -7.12 9.84
N ARG A 665 22.31 -6.18 8.96
CA ARG A 665 21.10 -5.34 9.09
C ARG A 665 19.99 -5.76 8.14
N PHE A 666 19.25 -6.82 8.49
CA PHE A 666 18.08 -7.25 7.70
C PHE A 666 16.98 -6.18 7.63
N ASP A 667 16.83 -5.37 8.69
CA ASP A 667 15.83 -4.30 8.74
C ASP A 667 16.00 -3.31 7.59
N LEU A 668 17.23 -2.96 7.20
CA LEU A 668 17.47 -2.01 6.12
C LEU A 668 17.01 -2.57 4.77
N ARG A 669 17.31 -3.84 4.46
CA ARG A 669 16.86 -4.51 3.23
C ARG A 669 15.35 -4.62 3.15
N TRP A 670 14.71 -5.09 4.22
CA TRP A 670 13.28 -5.31 4.24
C TRP A 670 12.51 -3.99 4.24
N ARG A 671 13.00 -2.92 4.88
CA ARG A 671 12.43 -1.57 4.73
C ARG A 671 12.51 -1.09 3.29
N ALA A 672 13.70 -1.21 2.70
CA ALA A 672 13.93 -0.78 1.33
C ALA A 672 13.02 -1.53 0.34
N LEU A 673 12.73 -2.80 0.62
CA LEU A 673 11.80 -3.62 -0.15
C LEU A 673 10.34 -3.25 0.10
N THR A 674 9.93 -3.10 1.37
CA THR A 674 8.52 -3.06 1.79
C THR A 674 7.93 -1.68 2.05
N GLY A 675 8.77 -0.65 2.22
CA GLY A 675 8.32 0.69 2.61
C GLY A 675 7.71 0.79 4.01
N VAL A 676 7.55 -0.32 4.75
CA VAL A 676 6.94 -0.30 6.08
C VAL A 676 7.94 0.07 7.17
N SER A 677 7.43 0.59 8.29
CA SER A 677 8.26 0.95 9.45
C SER A 677 9.00 -0.27 10.02
N ARG A 678 10.16 -0.04 10.67
CA ARG A 678 10.98 -1.13 11.28
C ARG A 678 10.18 -2.06 12.19
N ARG A 679 9.19 -1.51 12.92
CA ARG A 679 8.32 -2.28 13.80
C ARG A 679 7.34 -3.15 13.01
N ALA A 680 6.68 -2.58 11.99
CA ALA A 680 5.75 -3.29 11.14
C ALA A 680 6.42 -4.44 10.36
N ILE A 681 7.71 -4.34 10.03
CA ILE A 681 8.46 -5.44 9.39
C ILE A 681 8.47 -6.70 10.26
N THR A 682 8.61 -6.56 11.58
CA THR A 682 8.68 -7.73 12.46
C THR A 682 7.35 -8.49 12.48
N GLU A 683 6.23 -7.78 12.45
CA GLU A 683 4.88 -8.35 12.34
C GLU A 683 4.66 -8.92 10.94
N ALA A 684 5.02 -8.19 9.89
CA ALA A 684 4.93 -8.66 8.51
C ALA A 684 5.73 -9.95 8.26
N VAL A 685 6.97 -10.06 8.74
CA VAL A 685 7.76 -11.29 8.63
C VAL A 685 7.10 -12.43 9.41
N ARG A 686 6.52 -12.17 10.59
CA ARG A 686 5.83 -13.20 11.39
C ARG A 686 4.59 -13.73 10.67
N ASP A 687 3.83 -12.86 10.02
CA ASP A 687 2.55 -13.19 9.40
C ASP A 687 2.67 -13.45 7.88
N ASP A 688 3.89 -13.74 7.40
CA ASP A 688 4.19 -14.08 5.99
C ASP A 688 3.76 -12.99 4.99
N PHE A 689 3.97 -11.74 5.37
CA PHE A 689 3.70 -10.53 4.61
C PHE A 689 2.26 -10.47 4.06
N PRO A 690 1.25 -10.26 4.92
CA PRO A 690 -0.16 -10.28 4.48
C PRO A 690 -0.54 -9.14 3.53
N SER A 691 0.25 -8.05 3.50
CA SER A 691 -0.04 -6.81 2.79
C SER A 691 0.96 -6.50 1.65
N LEU A 692 1.48 -7.52 0.97
CA LEU A 692 2.37 -7.32 -0.20
C LEU A 692 1.68 -6.60 -1.35
N PRO A 693 2.41 -5.92 -2.25
CA PRO A 693 1.85 -5.37 -3.48
C PRO A 693 1.20 -6.46 -4.33
N SER A 694 0.33 -6.04 -5.22
CA SER A 694 -0.29 -6.96 -6.16
C SER A 694 0.78 -7.72 -6.97
N GLY A 695 0.59 -9.02 -7.12
CA GLY A 695 1.48 -9.95 -7.80
C GLY A 695 2.72 -10.37 -7.05
N CYS A 696 3.03 -9.71 -5.94
CA CYS A 696 4.21 -10.00 -5.16
C CYS A 696 3.93 -11.10 -4.13
N HIS A 697 4.91 -11.98 -3.93
CA HIS A 697 4.86 -13.02 -2.92
C HIS A 697 6.21 -13.09 -2.21
N VAL A 698 6.20 -13.22 -0.89
CA VAL A 698 7.40 -13.45 -0.09
C VAL A 698 7.15 -14.67 0.77
N GLN A 699 8.02 -15.66 0.62
CA GLN A 699 8.00 -16.88 1.39
C GLN A 699 9.38 -17.07 2.00
N LEU A 700 9.44 -17.14 3.32
CA LEU A 700 10.66 -17.55 4.04
C LEU A 700 10.44 -18.97 4.52
N ASP A 701 11.45 -19.82 4.39
CA ASP A 701 11.40 -21.09 5.10
C ASP A 701 11.45 -20.88 6.62
N ARG A 702 11.10 -21.92 7.37
CA ARG A 702 10.97 -21.82 8.83
C ARG A 702 12.25 -21.34 9.51
N VAL A 703 13.42 -21.84 9.07
CA VAL A 703 14.70 -21.55 9.74
C VAL A 703 15.19 -20.16 9.37
N ALA A 704 15.09 -19.78 8.09
CA ALA A 704 15.40 -18.45 7.60
C ALA A 704 14.51 -17.38 8.29
N LYS A 705 13.21 -17.67 8.48
CA LYS A 705 12.27 -16.82 9.20
C LYS A 705 12.70 -16.57 10.64
N ASP A 706 13.11 -17.62 11.36
CA ASP A 706 13.59 -17.50 12.74
C ASP A 706 14.88 -16.67 12.84
N ILE A 707 15.83 -16.86 11.92
CA ILE A 707 17.08 -16.08 11.83
C ILE A 707 16.78 -14.60 11.62
N VAL A 708 15.91 -14.27 10.66
CA VAL A 708 15.52 -12.89 10.35
C VAL A 708 14.80 -12.24 11.56
N LEU A 709 13.86 -12.95 12.18
CA LEU A 709 13.13 -12.44 13.35
C LEU A 709 14.04 -12.18 14.57
N ALA A 710 15.04 -13.04 14.80
CA ALA A 710 16.00 -12.85 15.87
C ALA A 710 16.84 -11.58 15.65
N ASN A 711 17.33 -11.37 14.42
CA ASN A 711 18.11 -10.19 14.06
C ASN A 711 17.29 -8.88 14.13
N LEU A 712 16.05 -8.89 13.66
CA LEU A 712 15.16 -7.73 13.73
C LEU A 712 14.91 -7.29 15.18
N LYS A 713 14.78 -8.24 16.12
CA LYS A 713 14.59 -7.94 17.54
C LYS A 713 15.83 -7.32 18.18
N SER A 714 17.05 -7.75 17.79
CA SER A 714 18.29 -7.21 18.35
C SER A 714 18.68 -5.84 17.79
N ALA A 715 18.19 -5.47 16.61
CA ALA A 715 18.58 -4.25 15.89
C ALA A 715 17.84 -2.95 16.30
N MET A 716 16.85 -2.99 17.21
CA MET A 716 16.03 -1.80 17.57
C MET A 716 16.40 -1.16 18.92
N PRO A 717 16.81 0.12 18.98
CA PRO A 717 16.95 0.87 20.22
C PRO A 717 15.65 1.56 20.66
N THR A 718 14.47 1.11 20.24
CA THR A 718 13.17 1.76 20.56
C THR A 718 12.76 1.65 22.04
N SER A 719 13.47 0.82 22.82
CA SER A 719 13.28 0.78 24.26
C SER A 719 13.86 2.04 24.91
N LYS A 720 13.29 2.44 26.06
CA LYS A 720 13.84 3.50 26.92
C LYS A 720 15.35 3.35 27.14
N THR A 721 15.80 2.13 27.42
CA THR A 721 17.23 1.82 27.65
C THR A 721 18.05 1.98 26.37
N GLY A 722 17.51 1.57 25.22
CA GLY A 722 18.13 1.73 23.90
C GLY A 722 18.34 3.20 23.53
N LEU A 723 17.25 4.00 23.53
CA LEU A 723 17.30 5.43 23.23
C LEU A 723 18.28 6.18 24.16
N THR A 724 18.25 5.85 25.46
CA THR A 724 19.15 6.46 26.45
C THR A 724 20.62 6.14 26.15
N ARG A 725 20.92 4.91 25.74
CA ARG A 725 22.27 4.49 25.38
C ARG A 725 22.76 5.19 24.12
N GLU A 726 21.92 5.29 23.08
CA GLU A 726 22.30 5.98 21.83
C GLU A 726 22.58 7.47 22.09
N LEU A 727 21.74 8.15 22.88
CA LEU A 727 21.99 9.56 23.21
C LEU A 727 23.28 9.74 24.03
N ARG A 728 23.61 8.81 24.94
CA ARG A 728 24.89 8.83 25.66
C ARG A 728 26.10 8.70 24.74
N LEU A 729 25.98 7.94 23.65
CA LEU A 729 27.07 7.77 22.68
C LEU A 729 27.25 9.02 21.81
N LEU A 730 26.15 9.67 21.44
CA LEU A 730 26.16 10.88 20.60
C LEU A 730 26.54 12.14 21.38
N GLY A 731 26.25 12.19 22.69
CA GLY A 731 26.54 13.34 23.55
C GLY A 731 25.44 14.40 23.54
N ASP A 732 25.80 15.66 23.79
CA ASP A 732 24.85 16.78 23.76
C ASP A 732 24.61 17.27 22.33
N VAL A 733 23.62 16.64 21.68
CA VAL A 733 23.17 16.96 20.32
C VAL A 733 21.77 17.57 20.34
N SER A 734 21.35 18.18 19.22
CA SER A 734 19.96 18.62 19.03
C SER A 734 19.01 17.44 18.85
N LEU A 735 17.70 17.64 19.03
CA LEU A 735 16.68 16.62 18.74
C LEU A 735 16.77 16.16 17.28
N ALA A 736 16.86 17.10 16.33
CA ALA A 736 16.95 16.79 14.90
C ALA A 736 18.17 15.91 14.58
N GLU A 737 19.32 16.24 15.15
CA GLU A 737 20.55 15.46 15.00
C GLU A 737 20.43 14.06 15.64
N PHE A 738 19.87 13.97 16.85
CA PHE A 738 19.63 12.68 17.49
C PHE A 738 18.74 11.76 16.65
N LEU A 739 17.61 12.27 16.14
CA LEU A 739 16.68 11.48 15.32
C LEU A 739 17.37 10.94 14.05
N ARG A 740 18.17 11.79 13.39
CA ARG A 740 18.93 11.42 12.20
C ARG A 740 19.98 10.35 12.50
N GLU A 741 20.85 10.57 13.48
CA GLU A 741 21.98 9.67 13.78
C GLU A 741 21.53 8.34 14.41
N ALA A 742 20.50 8.37 15.27
CA ALA A 742 19.94 7.16 15.87
C ALA A 742 18.98 6.40 14.92
N GLY A 743 18.53 7.05 13.84
CA GLY A 743 17.57 6.49 12.88
C GLY A 743 16.26 6.10 13.54
N VAL A 744 15.75 6.96 14.42
CA VAL A 744 14.47 6.82 15.15
C VAL A 744 13.55 7.98 14.80
N GLU A 745 12.24 7.75 14.88
CA GLU A 745 11.25 8.80 14.59
C GLU A 745 10.97 9.65 15.84
N ILE A 746 10.50 10.88 15.64
CA ILE A 746 10.15 11.77 16.77
C ILE A 746 9.09 11.11 17.67
N GLU A 747 8.14 10.39 17.07
CA GLU A 747 7.12 9.62 17.77
C GLU A 747 7.71 8.67 18.82
N ASP A 748 8.85 8.03 18.55
CA ASP A 748 9.47 7.06 19.47
C ASP A 748 9.99 7.72 20.76
N VAL A 749 10.37 8.99 20.69
CA VAL A 749 10.82 9.79 21.85
C VAL A 749 9.64 10.16 22.76
N TYR A 750 8.47 10.41 22.18
CA TYR A 750 7.27 10.87 22.90
C TYR A 750 6.26 9.77 23.22
N ARG A 751 6.40 8.58 22.62
CA ARG A 751 5.50 7.43 22.81
C ARG A 751 5.37 7.03 24.27
N SER A 752 6.49 6.96 25.00
CA SER A 752 6.48 6.56 26.40
C SER A 752 6.44 7.74 27.35
N ALA A 753 5.36 7.82 28.13
CA ALA A 753 5.27 8.77 29.25
C ALA A 753 6.39 8.59 30.30
N SER A 754 7.08 7.45 30.30
CA SER A 754 8.22 7.16 31.19
C SER A 754 9.56 7.76 30.72
N ILE A 755 9.63 8.18 29.46
CA ILE A 755 10.74 8.95 28.89
C ILE A 755 10.53 10.43 29.21
N GLY A 756 9.31 10.94 29.02
CA GLY A 756 8.96 12.33 29.33
C GLY A 756 9.31 13.34 28.23
N GLY A 757 9.38 12.88 26.98
CA GLY A 757 9.78 13.68 25.82
C GLY A 757 11.30 13.80 25.69
N TRP A 758 11.75 14.69 24.81
CA TRP A 758 13.15 14.95 24.56
C TRP A 758 13.89 15.46 25.80
N ALA A 759 13.29 16.38 26.56
CA ALA A 759 13.86 16.88 27.80
C ALA A 759 14.05 15.78 28.86
N GLY A 760 13.14 14.80 28.89
CA GLY A 760 13.23 13.66 29.78
C GLY A 760 14.25 12.61 29.32
N LEU A 761 14.39 12.40 28.00
CA LEU A 761 15.44 11.54 27.42
C LEU A 761 16.84 12.08 27.73
N ARG A 762 17.06 13.39 27.58
CA ARG A 762 18.33 14.07 27.94
C ARG A 762 18.69 13.84 29.42
N ARG A 763 17.71 13.96 30.32
CA ARG A 763 17.85 13.65 31.75
C ARG A 763 18.25 12.19 32.00
N LEU A 764 17.61 11.24 31.33
CA LEU A 764 17.93 9.81 31.46
C LEU A 764 19.34 9.47 30.95
N ALA A 765 19.79 10.18 29.91
CA ALA A 765 21.13 10.04 29.37
C ALA A 765 22.22 10.60 30.32
N GLY A 766 21.85 11.44 31.28
CA GLY A 766 22.78 12.06 32.23
C GLY A 766 23.38 13.37 31.70
N LEU A 767 22.73 14.00 30.72
CA LEU A 767 23.12 15.33 30.24
C LEU A 767 22.67 16.41 31.24
N GLU A 768 23.46 17.48 31.38
CA GLU A 768 23.12 18.59 32.27
C GLU A 768 21.79 19.25 31.83
N THR A 769 20.86 19.34 32.77
CA THR A 769 19.55 19.99 32.57
C THR A 769 19.17 20.77 33.83
N PRO A 770 18.62 21.99 33.70
CA PRO A 770 18.07 22.75 34.83
C PRO A 770 16.99 21.96 35.61
N PRO A 771 16.73 22.31 36.89
CA PRO A 771 15.67 21.71 37.68
C PRO A 771 14.30 21.88 37.00
N THR A 772 13.46 20.84 37.06
CA THR A 772 12.09 20.87 36.51
C THR A 772 11.17 21.68 37.41
N GLY A 773 10.35 22.55 36.82
CA GLY A 773 9.27 23.20 37.54
C GLY A 773 8.01 22.32 37.66
N PRO A 774 6.91 22.87 38.19
CA PRO A 774 5.68 22.13 38.47
C PRO A 774 4.93 21.65 37.22
N ASP A 775 5.16 22.29 36.06
CA ASP A 775 4.40 22.06 34.83
C ASP A 775 5.15 21.15 33.83
N ASP A 776 6.41 20.81 34.10
CA ASP A 776 7.29 20.00 33.23
C ASP A 776 6.60 18.75 32.65
N ARG A 777 5.89 18.00 33.50
CA ARG A 777 5.26 16.74 33.09
C ARG A 777 4.04 16.95 32.20
N GLU A 778 3.25 17.99 32.46
CA GLU A 778 2.06 18.31 31.69
C GLU A 778 2.44 18.83 30.30
N LEU A 779 3.41 19.77 30.26
CA LEU A 779 3.95 20.32 29.02
C LEU A 779 4.60 19.25 28.14
N GLY A 780 5.39 18.34 28.73
CA GLY A 780 5.97 17.22 27.96
C GLY A 780 4.91 16.33 27.29
N ARG A 781 3.77 16.09 27.97
CA ARG A 781 2.64 15.38 27.36
C ARG A 781 1.93 16.21 26.30
N ALA A 782 1.87 17.53 26.46
CA ALA A 782 1.27 18.43 25.48
C ALA A 782 2.06 18.44 24.17
N ILE A 783 3.39 18.53 24.26
CA ILE A 783 4.30 18.42 23.11
C ILE A 783 4.07 17.11 22.34
N GLY A 784 3.97 15.99 23.04
CA GLY A 784 3.67 14.69 22.42
C GLY A 784 2.32 14.63 21.69
N ARG A 785 1.31 15.40 22.12
CA ARG A 785 0.00 15.49 21.45
C ARG A 785 0.00 16.43 20.23
N MET A 786 1.06 17.21 20.05
CA MET A 786 1.21 18.22 19.00
C MET A 786 2.07 17.72 17.82
N LEU A 787 2.53 16.46 17.83
CA LEU A 787 3.40 15.93 16.78
C LEU A 787 2.75 15.84 15.39
N HIS A 788 1.43 16.03 15.29
CA HIS A 788 0.72 16.08 14.00
C HIS A 788 0.75 17.44 13.30
N LEU A 789 1.23 18.50 13.95
CA LEU A 789 1.25 19.85 13.38
C LEU A 789 2.10 19.92 12.09
N ASP A 790 1.47 20.32 10.99
CA ASP A 790 2.08 20.60 9.69
C ASP A 790 1.60 21.94 9.10
N ASP A 791 1.03 22.81 9.95
CA ASP A 791 0.58 24.16 9.63
C ASP A 791 1.73 25.18 9.86
N PRO A 792 2.24 25.86 8.81
CA PRO A 792 3.36 26.79 8.93
C PRO A 792 3.11 27.94 9.91
N GLU A 793 1.92 28.54 9.91
CA GLU A 793 1.60 29.69 10.76
C GLU A 793 1.59 29.30 12.24
N ARG A 794 1.05 28.12 12.55
CA ARG A 794 1.07 27.56 13.91
C ARG A 794 2.48 27.22 14.37
N LEU A 795 3.31 26.63 13.51
CA LEU A 795 4.71 26.31 13.83
C LEU A 795 5.57 27.58 14.00
N ASP A 796 5.33 28.63 13.21
CA ASP A 796 5.93 29.95 13.41
C ASP A 796 5.55 30.54 14.76
N LEU A 797 4.28 30.45 15.14
CA LEU A 797 3.83 30.91 16.45
C LEU A 797 4.50 30.12 17.59
N LEU A 798 4.59 28.78 17.47
CA LEU A 798 5.25 27.94 18.47
C LEU A 798 6.72 28.33 18.65
N ALA A 799 7.45 28.56 17.56
CA ALA A 799 8.85 28.97 17.60
C ALA A 799 9.02 30.36 18.26
N ARG A 800 8.18 31.34 17.90
CA ARG A 800 8.21 32.69 18.50
C ARG A 800 7.88 32.67 20.00
N VAL A 801 6.86 31.91 20.39
CA VAL A 801 6.48 31.75 21.80
C VAL A 801 7.58 31.04 22.60
N ALA A 802 8.19 30.00 22.04
CA ALA A 802 9.34 29.32 22.64
C ALA A 802 10.53 30.28 22.85
N ALA A 803 10.69 31.28 21.99
CA ALA A 803 11.71 32.33 22.11
C ALA A 803 11.33 33.48 23.07
N GLY A 804 10.14 33.44 23.69
CA GLY A 804 9.68 34.46 24.65
C GLY A 804 8.82 35.58 24.03
N GLU A 805 8.41 35.47 22.77
CA GLU A 805 7.54 36.45 22.12
C GLU A 805 6.06 36.22 22.47
N ARG A 806 5.36 37.29 22.84
CA ARG A 806 3.94 37.21 23.19
C ARG A 806 3.07 37.10 21.93
N PRO A 807 2.15 36.11 21.84
CA PRO A 807 1.20 36.01 20.73
C PRO A 807 0.30 37.24 20.59
N GLU A 808 -0.08 37.55 19.35
CA GLU A 808 -1.16 38.50 19.08
C GLU A 808 -2.52 37.96 19.56
N ALA A 809 -3.44 38.88 19.88
CA ALA A 809 -4.79 38.50 20.29
C ALA A 809 -5.57 37.94 19.09
N GLY A 810 -6.07 36.71 19.22
CA GLY A 810 -6.89 36.10 18.18
C GLY A 810 -7.04 34.60 18.39
N ARG A 811 -7.76 33.96 17.46
CA ARG A 811 -8.06 32.52 17.55
C ARG A 811 -6.80 31.65 17.50
N LEU A 812 -5.73 32.10 16.85
CA LEU A 812 -4.46 31.37 16.80
C LEU A 812 -3.82 31.21 18.19
N TRP A 813 -3.93 32.22 19.06
CA TRP A 813 -3.49 32.10 20.46
C TRP A 813 -4.41 31.17 21.26
N ASP A 814 -5.73 31.22 21.02
CA ASP A 814 -6.67 30.33 21.66
C ASP A 814 -6.39 28.85 21.31
N LEU A 815 -6.04 28.55 20.05
CA LEU A 815 -5.57 27.22 19.62
C LEU A 815 -4.34 26.78 20.41
N LEU A 816 -3.28 27.59 20.40
CA LEU A 816 -2.03 27.28 21.10
C LEU A 816 -2.28 27.01 22.60
N HIS A 817 -3.17 27.78 23.22
CA HIS A 817 -3.55 27.58 24.61
C HIS A 817 -4.19 26.21 24.84
N PHE A 818 -5.13 25.79 23.99
CA PHE A 818 -5.75 24.47 24.10
C PHE A 818 -4.77 23.32 23.81
N ASP A 819 -3.81 23.52 22.92
CA ASP A 819 -2.82 22.50 22.59
C ASP A 819 -1.90 22.22 23.80
N LEU A 820 -1.41 23.29 24.43
CA LEU A 820 -0.53 23.22 25.60
C LEU A 820 -1.25 22.73 26.85
N TRP A 821 -2.46 23.22 27.11
CA TRP A 821 -3.13 23.05 28.41
C TRP A 821 -4.42 22.23 28.37
N GLY A 822 -4.77 21.70 27.21
CA GLY A 822 -5.92 20.83 26.99
C GLY A 822 -7.20 21.57 26.59
N PRO A 823 -8.15 20.86 25.95
CA PRO A 823 -9.33 21.44 25.30
C PRO A 823 -10.43 21.95 26.25
N ASN A 824 -10.26 21.77 27.56
CA ASN A 824 -11.19 22.26 28.59
C ASN A 824 -10.61 23.46 29.37
N ALA A 825 -9.41 23.93 29.00
CA ALA A 825 -8.74 25.03 29.65
C ALA A 825 -9.50 26.36 29.47
N PRO A 826 -9.73 27.16 30.53
CA PRO A 826 -10.41 28.44 30.40
C PRO A 826 -9.56 29.46 29.63
N LEU A 827 -10.10 30.01 28.53
CA LEU A 827 -9.43 31.05 27.74
C LEU A 827 -9.09 32.31 28.53
N ALA A 828 -9.78 32.58 29.64
CA ALA A 828 -9.49 33.69 30.55
C ALA A 828 -8.09 33.58 31.19
N GLU A 829 -7.56 32.36 31.35
CA GLU A 829 -6.26 32.10 31.98
C GLU A 829 -5.09 32.10 30.98
N ARG A 830 -5.33 32.40 29.70
CA ARG A 830 -4.33 32.25 28.63
C ARG A 830 -3.03 33.05 28.87
N ALA A 831 -3.14 34.24 29.45
CA ALA A 831 -1.99 35.08 29.75
C ALA A 831 -1.16 34.53 30.92
N GLU A 832 -1.82 34.06 31.98
CA GLU A 832 -1.16 33.46 33.15
C GLU A 832 -0.44 32.17 32.75
N ARG A 833 -1.11 31.30 31.99
CA ARG A 833 -0.53 30.03 31.54
C ARG A 833 0.63 30.22 30.55
N LEU A 834 0.62 31.27 29.75
CA LEU A 834 1.78 31.64 28.93
C LEU A 834 3.00 31.98 29.80
N SER A 835 2.80 32.72 30.90
CA SER A 835 3.89 33.00 31.85
C SER A 835 4.41 31.74 32.53
N ARG A 836 3.54 30.75 32.81
CA ARG A 836 3.93 29.44 33.35
C ARG A 836 4.78 28.62 32.36
N LEU A 837 4.46 28.66 31.06
CA LEU A 837 5.31 28.05 30.03
C LEU A 837 6.72 28.66 30.04
N TRP A 838 6.84 29.99 30.07
CA TRP A 838 8.14 30.67 30.08
C TRP A 838 8.94 30.46 31.37
N ALA A 839 8.29 30.06 32.47
CA ALA A 839 8.98 29.63 33.68
C ALA A 839 9.66 28.25 33.53
N GLU A 840 9.42 27.52 32.44
CA GLU A 840 10.00 26.21 32.11
C GLU A 840 10.93 26.32 30.89
N PRO A 841 12.15 26.89 31.02
CA PRO A 841 13.02 27.18 29.88
C PRO A 841 13.45 25.94 29.10
N VAL A 842 13.56 24.78 29.78
CA VAL A 842 13.87 23.50 29.14
C VAL A 842 12.75 23.06 28.19
N ARG A 843 11.48 23.28 28.56
CA ARG A 843 10.33 22.97 27.72
C ARG A 843 10.15 23.97 26.60
N CYS A 844 10.50 25.24 26.81
CA CYS A 844 10.58 26.22 25.72
C CYS A 844 11.63 25.83 24.68
N ALA A 845 12.84 25.44 25.10
CA ALA A 845 13.88 24.97 24.18
C ALA A 845 13.47 23.69 23.44
N GLU A 846 12.84 22.73 24.12
CA GLU A 846 12.27 21.53 23.50
C GLU A 846 11.17 21.88 22.49
N LEU A 847 10.26 22.80 22.81
CA LEU A 847 9.20 23.24 21.92
C LEU A 847 9.74 23.85 20.63
N GLY A 848 10.80 24.66 20.72
CA GLY A 848 11.51 25.21 19.56
C GLY A 848 12.11 24.12 18.68
N GLN A 849 12.81 23.14 19.27
CA GLN A 849 13.39 22.01 18.53
C GLN A 849 12.32 21.10 17.90
N VAL A 850 11.20 20.89 18.59
CA VAL A 850 10.06 20.14 18.02
C VAL A 850 9.44 20.91 16.86
N ALA A 851 9.22 22.21 16.98
CA ALA A 851 8.70 23.03 15.89
C ALA A 851 9.63 23.01 14.66
N GLU A 852 10.94 23.00 14.86
CA GLU A 852 11.94 22.83 13.79
C GLU A 852 11.81 21.46 13.10
N VAL A 853 11.77 20.37 13.88
CA VAL A 853 11.63 19.00 13.33
C VAL A 853 10.30 18.82 12.60
N LEU A 854 9.19 19.32 13.16
CA LEU A 854 7.88 19.22 12.55
C LEU A 854 7.77 20.06 11.27
N ARG A 855 8.37 21.27 11.26
CA ARG A 855 8.46 22.09 10.06
C ARG A 855 9.16 21.33 8.94
N ASP A 856 10.29 20.70 9.23
CA ASP A 856 11.05 19.95 8.24
C ASP A 856 10.29 18.75 7.63
N ARG A 857 9.32 18.18 8.36
CA ARG A 857 8.47 17.06 7.88
C ARG A 857 7.31 17.51 6.97
N ILE A 858 7.12 18.81 6.75
CA ILE A 858 6.07 19.30 5.85
C ILE A 858 6.46 18.96 4.41
N HIS A 859 5.73 18.02 3.81
CA HIS A 859 5.90 17.55 2.44
C HIS A 859 4.79 18.06 1.51
N ARG A 860 3.83 18.83 2.03
CA ARG A 860 2.68 19.33 1.26
C ARG A 860 2.55 20.83 1.40
N VAL A 861 2.25 21.49 0.28
CA VAL A 861 1.89 22.90 0.27
C VAL A 861 0.49 23.05 0.87
N THR A 862 0.40 23.85 1.93
CA THR A 862 -0.85 24.17 2.60
C THR A 862 -1.30 25.58 2.23
N VAL A 863 -2.61 25.82 2.15
CA VAL A 863 -3.17 27.10 1.69
C VAL A 863 -3.98 27.75 2.82
N PRO A 864 -3.67 28.98 3.26
CA PRO A 864 -4.42 29.64 4.32
C PRO A 864 -5.89 29.84 3.93
N VAL A 865 -6.79 29.73 4.90
CA VAL A 865 -8.21 30.01 4.72
C VAL A 865 -8.56 31.38 5.29
N ASP A 866 -9.17 32.22 4.45
CA ASP A 866 -9.56 33.56 4.84
C ASP A 866 -10.44 33.56 6.10
N GLY A 867 -10.00 34.30 7.13
CA GLY A 867 -10.74 34.50 8.37
C GLY A 867 -10.71 33.34 9.37
N LEU A 868 -9.98 32.26 9.09
CA LEU A 868 -9.80 31.12 10.00
C LEU A 868 -8.31 30.82 10.21
N PRO A 869 -7.88 30.45 11.44
CA PRO A 869 -6.50 30.02 11.69
C PRO A 869 -6.30 28.57 11.23
N LEU A 870 -6.63 28.30 9.96
CA LEU A 870 -6.57 26.98 9.33
C LEU A 870 -5.96 27.12 7.94
N HIS A 871 -5.14 26.14 7.59
CA HIS A 871 -4.65 25.93 6.26
C HIS A 871 -5.28 24.67 5.66
N VAL A 872 -5.80 24.78 4.44
CA VAL A 872 -6.21 23.63 3.65
C VAL A 872 -5.00 22.71 3.44
N HIS A 873 -5.23 21.42 3.59
CA HIS A 873 -4.28 20.31 3.60
C HIS A 873 -3.41 20.17 4.86
N ALA A 874 -3.48 21.08 5.83
CA ALA A 874 -2.86 20.85 7.13
C ALA A 874 -3.72 19.91 8.01
N ARG A 875 -3.10 19.36 9.06
CA ARG A 875 -3.65 18.39 9.99
C ARG A 875 -4.07 19.04 11.29
N TYR A 876 -5.27 18.69 11.71
CA TYR A 876 -5.89 19.20 12.92
C TYR A 876 -6.54 18.06 13.71
N SER A 877 -6.34 18.09 15.02
CA SER A 877 -7.21 17.34 15.91
C SER A 877 -8.63 17.89 15.81
N ARG A 878 -9.62 17.06 16.18
CA ARG A 878 -11.01 17.50 16.20
C ARG A 878 -11.23 18.71 17.11
N ASN A 879 -10.48 18.81 18.20
CA ASN A 879 -10.59 19.90 19.16
C ASN A 879 -10.00 21.19 18.60
N GLU A 880 -8.84 21.10 17.93
CA GLU A 880 -8.20 22.23 17.23
C GLU A 880 -9.12 22.79 16.15
N ALA A 881 -9.72 21.92 15.33
CA ALA A 881 -10.67 22.31 14.31
C ALA A 881 -11.83 23.11 14.93
N CYS A 882 -12.43 22.65 16.03
CA CYS A 882 -13.53 23.39 16.67
C CYS A 882 -13.07 24.72 17.29
N ALA A 883 -11.88 24.76 17.89
CA ALA A 883 -11.30 25.99 18.43
C ALA A 883 -11.07 27.04 17.34
N ALA A 884 -10.68 26.63 16.12
CA ALA A 884 -10.47 27.55 14.99
C ALA A 884 -11.75 28.27 14.55
N PHE A 885 -12.91 27.66 14.78
CA PHE A 885 -14.22 28.27 14.56
C PHE A 885 -14.76 29.01 15.79
N GLY A 886 -13.95 29.19 16.85
CA GLY A 886 -14.29 29.99 18.03
C GLY A 886 -15.03 29.24 19.13
N MET A 887 -15.01 27.90 19.15
CA MET A 887 -15.64 27.14 20.22
C MET A 887 -14.84 27.27 21.53
N PRO A 888 -15.44 27.76 22.64
CA PRO A 888 -14.71 28.03 23.88
C PRO A 888 -14.37 26.79 24.72
N ASN A 889 -15.06 25.66 24.48
CA ASN A 889 -14.82 24.38 25.18
C ASN A 889 -14.93 23.18 24.23
N PRO A 890 -13.92 22.96 23.37
CA PRO A 890 -13.94 21.90 22.36
C PRO A 890 -13.95 20.48 22.92
N GLY A 891 -13.54 20.26 24.18
CA GLY A 891 -13.44 18.91 24.76
C GLY A 891 -14.76 18.17 24.98
N SER A 892 -15.89 18.87 24.87
CA SER A 892 -17.24 18.31 25.03
C SER A 892 -17.76 17.49 23.84
N LEU A 893 -17.05 17.48 22.70
CA LEU A 893 -17.56 16.91 21.45
C LEU A 893 -17.44 15.38 21.38
N ARG A 894 -18.55 14.70 21.02
CA ARG A 894 -18.60 13.24 20.81
C ARG A 894 -19.06 12.81 19.40
N GLU A 895 -19.55 13.75 18.60
CA GLU A 895 -20.22 13.49 17.32
C GLU A 895 -19.26 13.60 16.11
N GLY A 896 -19.61 12.96 14.99
CA GLY A 896 -18.84 12.99 13.73
C GLY A 896 -19.17 14.17 12.81
N VAL A 897 -20.24 14.91 13.10
CA VAL A 897 -20.57 16.18 12.45
C VAL A 897 -20.94 17.17 13.54
N LYS A 898 -20.52 18.43 13.40
CA LYS A 898 -20.82 19.48 14.36
C LYS A 898 -21.28 20.75 13.67
N TRP A 899 -22.50 21.20 14.00
CA TRP A 899 -22.99 22.55 13.67
C TRP A 899 -22.51 23.55 14.73
N LEU A 900 -21.91 24.66 14.28
CA LEU A 900 -21.46 25.79 15.09
C LEU A 900 -22.28 27.04 14.73
N PRO A 901 -23.33 27.38 15.52
CA PRO A 901 -24.23 28.48 15.20
C PRO A 901 -23.55 29.84 15.07
N ASP A 902 -22.60 30.16 15.96
CA ASP A 902 -21.93 31.46 15.98
C ASP A 902 -21.03 31.66 14.76
N ALA A 903 -20.46 30.57 14.23
CA ALA A 903 -19.65 30.58 13.02
C ALA A 903 -20.45 30.29 11.74
N GLN A 904 -21.75 29.97 11.87
CA GLN A 904 -22.60 29.46 10.77
C GLN A 904 -21.91 28.33 9.96
N ALA A 905 -21.23 27.41 10.65
CA ALA A 905 -20.40 26.40 10.00
C ALA A 905 -20.76 24.97 10.43
N ASP A 906 -20.85 24.06 9.45
CA ASP A 906 -20.92 22.61 9.67
C ASP A 906 -19.53 21.98 9.46
N LEU A 907 -19.01 21.31 10.50
CA LEU A 907 -17.72 20.61 10.47
C LEU A 907 -17.93 19.11 10.34
N PHE A 908 -17.42 18.50 9.27
CA PHE A 908 -17.56 17.07 8.98
C PHE A 908 -16.26 16.34 9.29
N PHE A 909 -16.28 15.42 10.25
CA PHE A 909 -15.13 14.59 10.62
C PHE A 909 -15.29 13.17 10.07
N VAL A 910 -14.68 12.90 8.93
CA VAL A 910 -14.78 11.62 8.21
C VAL A 910 -13.57 10.75 8.51
N THR A 911 -13.82 9.52 8.98
CA THR A 911 -12.81 8.46 9.01
C THR A 911 -13.13 7.49 7.88
N LEU A 912 -12.21 7.32 6.94
CA LEU A 912 -12.42 6.52 5.74
C LEU A 912 -12.51 5.02 6.07
N VAL A 913 -11.62 4.51 6.93
CA VAL A 913 -11.60 3.11 7.41
C VAL A 913 -12.21 3.05 8.82
N LYS A 914 -13.39 2.42 8.94
CA LYS A 914 -14.19 2.42 10.18
C LYS A 914 -13.90 1.24 11.13
N SER A 915 -13.28 0.14 10.67
CA SER A 915 -12.87 -1.02 11.51
C SER A 915 -11.76 -1.86 10.86
N GLU A 916 -10.75 -2.28 11.63
CA GLU A 916 -9.69 -3.22 11.19
C GLU A 916 -9.96 -4.69 11.58
N GLU A 917 -10.76 -4.96 12.63
CA GLU A 917 -10.86 -6.32 13.18
C GLU A 917 -11.70 -7.28 12.33
N HIS A 918 -12.66 -6.79 11.52
CA HIS A 918 -13.43 -7.58 10.57
C HIS A 918 -13.88 -6.74 9.37
N TYR A 919 -13.69 -7.24 8.15
CA TYR A 919 -14.21 -6.63 6.92
C TYR A 919 -15.75 -6.66 6.98
N SER A 920 -16.38 -5.48 7.14
CA SER A 920 -17.84 -5.32 7.09
C SER A 920 -18.24 -4.59 5.80
N PRO A 921 -18.69 -5.32 4.76
CA PRO A 921 -19.01 -4.75 3.44
C PRO A 921 -20.05 -3.63 3.50
N THR A 922 -20.97 -3.69 4.48
CA THR A 922 -22.07 -2.73 4.62
C THR A 922 -21.64 -1.33 5.06
N THR A 923 -20.44 -1.18 5.63
CA THR A 923 -19.96 0.11 6.21
C THR A 923 -18.86 0.82 5.42
N MET A 924 -18.24 0.17 4.42
CA MET A 924 -17.09 0.73 3.69
C MET A 924 -17.46 1.77 2.62
N TYR A 925 -18.62 1.66 1.98
CA TYR A 925 -18.93 2.45 0.76
C TYR A 925 -19.64 3.79 0.98
N ALA A 926 -19.79 4.24 2.23
CA ALA A 926 -20.61 5.41 2.54
C ALA A 926 -19.91 6.74 2.18
N ASP A 927 -18.64 6.89 2.59
CA ASP A 927 -17.86 8.13 2.45
C ASP A 927 -16.65 7.89 1.53
N ARG A 928 -16.57 8.55 0.38
CA ARG A 928 -15.51 8.30 -0.63
C ARG A 928 -15.24 9.52 -1.51
N ALA A 929 -14.02 9.61 -2.04
CA ALA A 929 -13.71 10.54 -3.12
C ALA A 929 -14.16 9.96 -4.47
N ILE A 930 -14.91 10.74 -5.26
CA ILE A 930 -15.32 10.40 -6.63
C ILE A 930 -14.27 10.90 -7.62
N THR A 931 -13.81 12.14 -7.41
CA THR A 931 -12.67 12.76 -8.11
C THR A 931 -11.84 13.53 -7.08
N GLU A 932 -10.76 14.17 -7.51
CA GLU A 932 -9.97 15.07 -6.64
C GLU A 932 -10.79 16.23 -6.07
N THR A 933 -11.93 16.59 -6.68
CA THR A 933 -12.78 17.70 -6.25
C THR A 933 -14.20 17.31 -5.87
N LEU A 934 -14.60 16.05 -6.05
CA LEU A 934 -15.95 15.56 -5.71
C LEU A 934 -15.87 14.50 -4.62
N PHE A 935 -16.63 14.70 -3.55
CA PHE A 935 -16.64 13.82 -2.38
C PHE A 935 -18.08 13.38 -2.06
N GLN A 936 -18.29 12.07 -1.93
CA GLN A 936 -19.54 11.48 -1.47
C GLN A 936 -19.50 11.32 0.04
N TRP A 937 -20.55 11.80 0.72
CA TRP A 937 -20.71 11.69 2.16
C TRP A 937 -22.11 11.18 2.52
N GLU A 938 -22.21 10.29 3.51
CA GLU A 938 -23.49 9.79 4.03
C GLU A 938 -23.85 10.42 5.38
N SER A 939 -25.09 10.91 5.51
CA SER A 939 -25.59 11.51 6.74
C SER A 939 -25.85 10.49 7.85
N GLN A 940 -26.14 10.98 9.06
CA GLN A 940 -26.66 10.13 10.13
C GLN A 940 -27.96 9.45 9.70
N SER A 941 -28.22 8.23 10.20
CA SER A 941 -29.30 7.34 9.74
C SER A 941 -30.71 7.92 9.85
N THR A 942 -30.92 8.91 10.70
CA THR A 942 -32.20 9.60 10.91
C THR A 942 -32.36 10.89 10.10
N THR A 943 -31.28 11.41 9.51
CA THR A 943 -31.29 12.68 8.77
C THR A 943 -31.96 12.49 7.42
N SER A 944 -32.99 13.31 7.17
CA SER A 944 -33.75 13.31 5.92
C SER A 944 -33.67 14.61 5.16
N SER A 945 -33.92 14.56 3.84
CA SER A 945 -33.96 15.72 2.96
C SER A 945 -34.97 16.77 3.45
N ALA A 946 -36.07 16.33 4.06
CA ALA A 946 -37.08 17.19 4.67
C ALA A 946 -36.75 17.69 6.10
N SER A 947 -35.69 17.19 6.74
CA SER A 947 -35.34 17.62 8.12
C SER A 947 -34.67 18.99 8.12
N ALA A 948 -34.69 19.70 9.25
CA ALA A 948 -34.02 20.99 9.37
C ALA A 948 -32.51 20.91 9.02
N THR A 949 -31.84 19.83 9.45
CA THR A 949 -30.44 19.57 9.12
C THR A 949 -30.24 19.29 7.63
N GLY A 950 -31.08 18.45 7.01
CA GLY A 950 -31.00 18.16 5.57
C GLY A 950 -31.24 19.40 4.71
N GLN A 951 -32.22 20.24 5.09
CA GLN A 951 -32.50 21.51 4.42
C GLN A 951 -31.36 22.52 4.57
N ARG A 952 -30.65 22.53 5.71
CA ARG A 952 -29.44 23.35 5.88
C ARG A 952 -28.34 22.91 4.92
N TYR A 953 -28.07 21.61 4.79
CA TYR A 953 -27.06 21.11 3.85
C TYR A 953 -27.39 21.46 2.40
N ILE A 954 -28.63 21.22 1.96
CA ILE A 954 -29.07 21.48 0.58
C ILE A 954 -28.99 22.98 0.24
N ASN A 955 -29.34 23.86 1.19
CA ASN A 955 -29.46 25.30 0.96
C ASN A 955 -28.37 26.13 1.64
N HIS A 956 -27.24 25.52 2.01
CA HIS A 956 -26.21 26.16 2.85
C HIS A 956 -25.72 27.51 2.29
N GLU A 957 -25.45 27.61 0.98
CA GLU A 957 -25.06 28.86 0.30
C GLU A 957 -26.12 29.96 0.43
N LYS A 958 -27.39 29.62 0.22
CA LYS A 958 -28.51 30.57 0.33
C LYS A 958 -28.72 31.04 1.77
N GLN A 959 -28.38 30.20 2.73
CA GLN A 959 -28.49 30.49 4.16
C GLN A 959 -27.24 31.18 4.73
N GLY A 960 -26.19 31.35 3.92
CA GLY A 960 -24.93 31.97 4.36
C GLY A 960 -24.09 31.09 5.30
N SER A 961 -24.37 29.78 5.34
CA SER A 961 -23.62 28.81 6.14
C SER A 961 -22.57 28.08 5.32
N THR A 962 -21.41 27.76 5.91
CA THR A 962 -20.32 27.03 5.26
C THR A 962 -20.24 25.57 5.73
N VAL A 963 -19.71 24.70 4.87
CA VAL A 963 -19.52 23.28 5.19
C VAL A 963 -18.05 22.91 4.96
N HIS A 964 -17.43 22.27 5.95
CA HIS A 964 -15.98 22.03 6.00
C HIS A 964 -15.67 20.56 6.21
N LEU A 965 -14.77 20.01 5.40
CA LEU A 965 -14.42 18.58 5.43
C LEU A 965 -13.07 18.34 6.11
N PHE A 966 -13.07 17.48 7.11
CA PHE A 966 -11.89 16.97 7.80
C PHE A 966 -11.84 15.45 7.60
N VAL A 967 -10.78 14.94 6.97
CA VAL A 967 -10.66 13.52 6.58
C VAL A 967 -9.45 12.90 7.27
N ARG A 968 -9.61 11.66 7.74
CA ARG A 968 -8.49 10.80 8.12
C ARG A 968 -8.71 9.38 7.61
N GLU A 969 -7.63 8.64 7.46
CA GLU A 969 -7.69 7.27 6.99
C GLU A 969 -8.26 6.32 8.05
N THR A 970 -7.61 6.18 9.21
CA THR A 970 -8.01 5.21 10.25
C THR A 970 -8.24 5.88 11.62
N LYS A 971 -8.90 5.16 12.54
CA LYS A 971 -9.02 5.58 13.95
C LYS A 971 -7.89 5.03 14.84
N VAL A 972 -7.19 4.00 14.37
CA VAL A 972 -6.19 3.25 15.12
C VAL A 972 -4.82 3.81 14.76
N ALA A 973 -4.11 4.36 15.74
CA ALA A 973 -2.69 4.65 15.60
C ALA A 973 -1.86 3.51 16.17
N ASP A 974 -0.60 3.47 15.75
CA ASP A 974 0.47 2.70 16.37
C ASP A 974 0.46 2.98 17.89
N ARG A 975 0.09 1.97 18.67
CA ARG A 975 -0.42 2.09 20.05
C ARG A 975 0.47 3.02 20.90
N ASP A 976 -0.18 3.97 21.60
CA ASP A 976 0.29 4.92 22.65
C ASP A 976 0.22 6.44 22.32
N LEU A 977 0.09 6.87 21.04
CA LEU A 977 0.08 8.32 20.68
C LEU A 977 -1.33 8.93 20.48
N GLY A 978 -2.40 8.18 20.74
CA GLY A 978 -3.79 8.64 20.53
C GLY A 978 -4.26 8.48 19.08
N ALA A 979 -5.48 8.92 18.77
CA ALA A 979 -6.05 8.76 17.43
C ALA A 979 -5.42 9.77 16.43
N PRO A 980 -5.19 9.38 15.16
CA PRO A 980 -4.61 10.28 14.16
C PRO A 980 -5.43 11.56 13.97
N ALA A 981 -4.73 12.66 13.72
CA ALA A 981 -5.31 13.95 13.34
C ALA A 981 -6.01 13.87 11.97
N TYR A 982 -6.92 14.80 11.72
CA TYR A 982 -7.63 14.91 10.45
C TYR A 982 -6.95 15.91 9.54
N LEU A 983 -6.78 15.54 8.28
CA LEU A 983 -6.44 16.50 7.23
C LEU A 983 -7.65 17.36 6.90
N TYR A 984 -7.47 18.68 6.89
CA TYR A 984 -8.50 19.62 6.48
C TYR A 984 -8.54 19.72 4.95
N ALA A 985 -9.57 19.14 4.33
CA ALA A 985 -9.75 19.15 2.87
C ALA A 985 -10.30 20.47 2.32
N GLY A 986 -10.68 21.39 3.21
CA GLY A 986 -11.21 22.70 2.85
C GLY A 986 -12.75 22.80 2.88
N PRO A 987 -13.29 23.96 2.45
CA PRO A 987 -14.72 24.17 2.32
C PRO A 987 -15.29 23.41 1.11
N MET A 988 -16.58 23.06 1.20
CA MET A 988 -17.28 22.33 0.16
C MET A 988 -18.70 22.86 -0.10
N THR A 989 -19.18 22.62 -1.32
CA THR A 989 -20.49 23.07 -1.82
C THR A 989 -21.36 21.90 -2.26
N TYR A 990 -22.64 21.93 -1.90
CA TYR A 990 -23.63 20.91 -2.24
C TYR A 990 -23.80 20.78 -3.77
N GLN A 991 -23.86 19.55 -4.29
CA GLN A 991 -24.17 19.27 -5.70
C GLN A 991 -25.52 18.56 -5.85
N GLU A 992 -25.60 17.33 -5.35
CA GLU A 992 -26.80 16.49 -5.42
C GLU A 992 -26.86 15.50 -4.26
N HIS A 993 -28.00 14.85 -4.07
CA HIS A 993 -28.14 13.76 -3.10
C HIS A 993 -29.04 12.64 -3.62
N SER A 994 -28.86 11.45 -3.03
CA SER A 994 -29.74 10.29 -3.18
C SER A 994 -30.06 9.71 -1.81
N GLY A 995 -31.19 9.02 -1.68
CA GLY A 995 -31.66 8.51 -0.38
C GLY A 995 -32.20 9.61 0.55
N ASP A 996 -32.88 9.18 1.61
CA ASP A 996 -33.55 10.09 2.56
C ASP A 996 -33.34 9.71 4.02
N ARG A 997 -32.96 8.48 4.38
CA ARG A 997 -32.67 8.07 5.76
C ARG A 997 -31.70 6.89 5.75
N PRO A 998 -30.39 7.12 5.59
CA PRO A 998 -29.69 8.43 5.49
C PRO A 998 -29.74 9.07 4.09
N MET A 999 -29.35 10.35 4.00
CA MET A 999 -29.03 11.04 2.75
C MET A 999 -27.58 10.74 2.34
N ARG A 1000 -27.36 10.43 1.07
CA ARG A 1000 -26.03 10.37 0.44
C ARG A 1000 -25.83 11.59 -0.42
N ILE A 1001 -24.93 12.48 -0.03
CA ILE A 1001 -24.73 13.79 -0.64
C ILE A 1001 -23.39 13.79 -1.39
N ILE A 1002 -23.39 14.32 -2.61
CA ILE A 1002 -22.18 14.64 -3.36
C ILE A 1002 -21.85 16.12 -3.11
N TRP A 1003 -20.65 16.34 -2.59
CA TRP A 1003 -20.07 17.65 -2.31
C TRP A 1003 -18.96 17.97 -3.30
N LYS A 1004 -18.84 19.23 -3.71
CA LYS A 1004 -17.73 19.76 -4.50
C LYS A 1004 -16.78 20.55 -3.59
N LEU A 1005 -15.55 20.09 -3.47
CA LEU A 1005 -14.48 20.75 -2.72
C LEU A 1005 -13.99 21.99 -3.47
N ALA A 1006 -13.70 23.06 -2.73
CA ALA A 1006 -13.10 24.26 -3.30
C ALA A 1006 -11.63 24.05 -3.73
N HIS A 1007 -10.94 23.11 -3.07
CA HIS A 1007 -9.55 22.73 -3.34
C HIS A 1007 -9.50 21.25 -3.71
N ALA A 1008 -8.65 20.90 -4.66
CA ALA A 1008 -8.42 19.51 -5.03
C ALA A 1008 -7.72 18.77 -3.88
N LEU A 1009 -8.19 17.57 -3.56
CA LEU A 1009 -7.56 16.69 -2.58
C LEU A 1009 -6.10 16.40 -2.98
N PRO A 1010 -5.17 16.37 -2.02
CA PRO A 1010 -3.82 15.88 -2.25
C PRO A 1010 -3.84 14.45 -2.81
N ALA A 1011 -2.87 14.11 -3.65
CA ALA A 1011 -2.86 12.85 -4.39
C ALA A 1011 -2.87 11.61 -3.48
N ASP A 1012 -2.13 11.64 -2.36
CA ASP A 1012 -2.09 10.61 -1.33
C ASP A 1012 -3.47 10.43 -0.66
N VAL A 1013 -4.11 11.54 -0.27
CA VAL A 1013 -5.44 11.54 0.36
C VAL A 1013 -6.52 11.08 -0.62
N TYR A 1014 -6.45 11.53 -1.88
CA TYR A 1014 -7.38 11.12 -2.92
C TYR A 1014 -7.24 9.62 -3.20
N ALA A 1015 -6.02 9.10 -3.29
CA ALA A 1015 -5.78 7.67 -3.47
C ALA A 1015 -6.39 6.85 -2.31
N ALA A 1016 -6.15 7.25 -1.06
CA ALA A 1016 -6.75 6.60 0.12
C ALA A 1016 -8.29 6.68 0.12
N ALA A 1017 -8.85 7.86 -0.17
CA ALA A 1017 -10.30 8.09 -0.21
C ALA A 1017 -11.01 7.41 -1.40
N ARG A 1018 -10.27 7.07 -2.47
CA ARG A 1018 -10.77 6.34 -3.64
C ARG A 1018 -10.63 4.82 -3.49
N ALA A 1019 -9.53 4.33 -2.90
CA ALA A 1019 -9.21 2.89 -2.78
C ALA A 1019 -10.20 2.10 -1.92
N ILE A 1020 -11.09 2.76 -1.19
CA ILE A 1020 -12.15 2.14 -0.38
C ILE A 1020 -13.42 1.91 -1.21
N ALA A 1021 -13.51 2.55 -2.38
CA ALA A 1021 -14.63 2.45 -3.31
C ALA A 1021 -14.40 1.49 -4.48
N ALA A 1022 -13.14 1.11 -4.72
CA ALA A 1022 -12.68 0.19 -5.75
C ALA A 1022 -12.03 -1.03 -5.09
#